data_AF-A0A157Z6C8-F1
#
_entry.id   AF-A0A157Z6C8-F1
#
_cell.length_a   1.000
_cell.length_b   1.000
_cell.length_c   1.000
_cell.angle_alpha   90.00
_cell.angle_beta   90.00
_cell.angle_gamma   90.00
#
_symmetry.space_group_name_H-M   'P 1'
#
loop_
_entity.id
_entity.type
_entity.pdbx_description
1 polymer ?
#
loop_
_entity_poly.entity_id
_entity_poly.type
_entity_poly.pdbx_seq_one_letter_code
_entity_poly.pdbx_strand_id
1 'polypeptide(L)'
;MSQFEAAEKMHQYYRDVFTREFSFPAIGNLPRDLVQTALNTCDTAALAEHLMPVHSGLPANKDAALKLMLLLISQANLALDASRDGLQTQLQRPLVEAVKNGVNRVLSLDPTEQYAVIGAQLLYRIGEIEAMTALLNQAPLLVEKSSTLQMLMAMVATIAGDYEAALPFLEKLFAANVQMRHPTVSLMGMACAYKLGERPTDPIDFSILTAPEATRAPLPSLNWLLRPDDGARSRPTVLIACDDNYFFTHALGLIGSLHETNANELCVHLHLYAPNPSVRAYVAQLHERFPSLTITATFEEPVWTVEGARVYFASRRFVVASQLLEMFDAPVMIVDADCLFRKNWRKWVAEHDLHADVISTDQPFAPFWEKVPGGFVYLNATEIGRRYIGLAAAFIQHNLTQHNRLWFLDQIGLSVAFDEVLAGAPAGSWQGGKKLFDISHADDAFSWVVTTVKHSAGRYQDYKRSVLERQGWLSWNTPGDIFRILSERNQKVSFLQVGAMDGKSYDPIHPYVKQFGWTGILVEPLPDMMSQLKANYAGSAGLIFENVAIAEQAGSFPLYRVTQETIRKHNLPHWLGGMSTFSDTKLKDYKDYVHVQMVEGQPLRTVIARNGVSNIDVLQIDTEGFDYRVFRQFDFAAYRPKVINIEVVNLSREERDALASDLVDQGYVFFYYEMDLMAVDLQFFDAAVPAKSTIVEANALA
;
A
#
# COMPACT_ATOMS: atom_id res chain seq x y z
N MET A 1 12.94 36.51 1.00
CA MET A 1 12.39 35.18 0.66
C MET A 1 11.79 35.30 -0.74
N SER A 2 12.01 34.31 -1.61
CA SER A 2 11.41 34.29 -2.95
C SER A 2 9.89 34.28 -2.81
N GLN A 3 9.15 35.04 -3.63
CA GLN A 3 7.69 34.97 -3.63
C GLN A 3 7.18 33.57 -4.03
N PHE A 4 8.04 32.75 -4.63
CA PHE A 4 7.75 31.39 -5.08
C PHE A 4 8.29 30.30 -4.15
N GLU A 5 8.83 30.66 -2.97
CA GLU A 5 9.50 29.71 -2.08
C GLU A 5 8.64 28.47 -1.76
N ALA A 6 7.32 28.66 -1.60
CA ALA A 6 6.40 27.56 -1.37
C ALA A 6 6.34 26.57 -2.55
N ALA A 7 6.21 27.08 -3.78
CA ALA A 7 6.17 26.25 -4.99
C ALA A 7 7.54 25.63 -5.34
N GLU A 8 8.64 26.33 -5.03
CA GLU A 8 10.01 25.81 -5.18
C GLU A 8 10.27 24.62 -4.24
N LYS A 9 9.68 24.65 -3.04
CA LYS A 9 9.88 23.66 -1.98
C LYS A 9 8.74 22.65 -1.82
N MET A 10 7.66 22.76 -2.59
CA MET A 10 6.53 21.83 -2.51
C MET A 10 6.97 20.39 -2.79
N HIS A 11 6.12 19.44 -2.40
CA HIS A 11 6.36 18.03 -2.63
C HIS A 11 6.53 17.74 -4.13
N GLN A 12 7.55 16.96 -4.50
CA GLN A 12 7.94 16.67 -5.87
C GLN A 12 6.82 15.99 -6.67
N TYR A 13 6.05 15.12 -6.02
CA TYR A 13 4.80 14.59 -6.56
C TYR A 13 3.95 15.64 -7.32
N TYR A 14 3.69 16.82 -6.74
CA TYR A 14 2.89 17.88 -7.37
C TYR A 14 3.58 18.56 -8.55
N ARG A 15 4.92 18.54 -8.57
CA ARG A 15 5.70 18.95 -9.74
C ARG A 15 5.63 17.93 -10.87
N ASP A 16 5.46 16.66 -10.55
CA ASP A 16 5.41 15.57 -11.52
C ASP A 16 4.05 15.48 -12.23
N VAL A 17 2.93 15.74 -11.53
CA VAL A 17 1.56 15.52 -12.05
C VAL A 17 1.34 16.15 -13.44
N PHE A 18 1.82 17.37 -13.66
CA PHE A 18 1.58 18.13 -14.90
C PHE A 18 2.77 18.19 -15.85
N THR A 19 3.84 17.43 -15.58
CA THR A 19 5.07 17.50 -16.38
C THR A 19 5.40 16.22 -17.11
N ARG A 20 4.56 15.19 -17.11
CA ARG A 20 4.87 13.89 -17.75
C ARG A 20 4.50 13.80 -19.23
N GLU A 21 3.56 14.62 -19.69
CA GLU A 21 3.10 14.62 -21.08
C GLU A 21 3.65 15.83 -21.82
N PHE A 22 4.21 15.58 -23.01
CA PHE A 22 4.86 16.60 -23.83
C PHE A 22 4.29 16.61 -25.25
N SER A 23 4.06 17.81 -25.78
CA SER A 23 3.63 18.02 -27.17
C SER A 23 4.76 18.68 -27.95
N PHE A 24 5.42 17.92 -28.83
CA PHE A 24 6.52 18.42 -29.66
C PHE A 24 5.98 19.05 -30.96
N PRO A 25 6.65 20.09 -31.51
CA PRO A 25 6.24 20.68 -32.79
C PRO A 25 6.42 19.71 -33.97
N ALA A 26 7.48 18.89 -33.94
CA ALA A 26 7.71 17.78 -34.84
C ALA A 26 8.77 16.83 -34.25
N ILE A 27 8.63 15.52 -34.48
CA ILE A 27 9.66 14.52 -34.13
C ILE A 27 10.44 14.01 -35.35
N GLY A 28 10.05 14.45 -36.56
CA GLY A 28 10.65 13.98 -37.81
C GLY A 28 10.58 12.46 -37.96
N ASN A 29 11.67 11.87 -38.42
CA ASN A 29 11.87 10.45 -38.63
C ASN A 29 12.55 9.75 -37.43
N LEU A 30 12.60 10.38 -36.25
CA LEU A 30 13.16 9.72 -35.08
C LEU A 30 12.33 8.46 -34.74
N PRO A 31 12.99 7.33 -34.45
CA PRO A 31 12.30 6.12 -34.00
C PRO A 31 11.47 6.38 -32.74
N ARG A 32 10.23 5.86 -32.71
CA ARG A 32 9.29 6.10 -31.59
C ARG A 32 9.79 5.53 -30.27
N ASP A 33 10.43 4.37 -30.32
CA ASP A 33 11.10 3.70 -29.20
C ASP A 33 12.23 4.55 -28.62
N LEU A 34 13.01 5.23 -29.47
CA LEU A 34 14.06 6.14 -29.03
C LEU A 34 13.50 7.38 -28.33
N VAL A 35 12.43 7.97 -28.88
CA VAL A 35 11.71 9.08 -28.23
C VAL A 35 11.12 8.62 -26.89
N GLN A 36 10.45 7.46 -26.86
CA GLN A 36 9.89 6.91 -25.62
C GLN A 36 10.98 6.64 -24.58
N THR A 37 12.14 6.15 -25.00
CA THR A 37 13.30 5.96 -24.11
C THR A 37 13.74 7.29 -23.51
N ALA A 38 13.86 8.34 -24.32
CA ALA A 38 14.25 9.67 -23.86
C ALA A 38 13.29 10.25 -22.81
N LEU A 39 11.98 10.01 -22.97
CA LEU A 39 10.97 10.51 -22.05
C LEU A 39 11.00 9.83 -20.68
N ASN A 40 11.52 8.60 -20.58
CA ASN A 40 11.46 7.79 -19.34
C ASN A 40 12.82 7.55 -18.68
N THR A 41 13.93 7.67 -19.41
CA THR A 41 15.27 7.40 -18.87
C THR A 41 15.82 8.56 -18.04
N CYS A 42 16.59 8.24 -17.01
CA CYS A 42 17.44 9.18 -16.28
C CYS A 42 18.92 9.12 -16.74
N ASP A 43 19.29 8.16 -17.59
CA ASP A 43 20.63 8.02 -18.13
C ASP A 43 20.80 8.84 -19.40
N THR A 44 21.11 10.12 -19.20
CA THR A 44 21.30 11.08 -20.29
C THR A 44 22.52 10.75 -21.15
N ALA A 45 23.54 10.10 -20.59
CA ALA A 45 24.76 9.74 -21.33
C ALA A 45 24.47 8.60 -22.32
N ALA A 46 23.87 7.51 -21.86
CA ALA A 46 23.45 6.41 -22.72
C ALA A 46 22.44 6.88 -23.79
N LEU A 47 21.51 7.74 -23.40
CA LEU A 47 20.59 8.34 -24.37
C LEU A 47 21.32 9.13 -25.46
N ALA A 48 22.32 9.94 -25.10
CA ALA A 48 23.08 10.73 -26.07
C ALA A 48 23.83 9.85 -27.07
N GLU A 49 24.42 8.73 -26.65
CA GLU A 49 25.11 7.78 -27.53
C GLU A 49 24.19 7.23 -28.62
N HIS A 50 22.92 6.96 -28.29
CA HIS A 50 21.93 6.45 -29.23
C HIS A 50 21.22 7.56 -30.03
N LEU A 51 21.01 8.74 -29.44
CA LEU A 51 20.23 9.81 -30.03
C LEU A 51 21.04 10.68 -31.00
N MET A 52 22.29 11.01 -30.65
CA MET A 52 23.10 11.95 -31.44
C MET A 52 23.40 11.48 -32.87
N PRO A 53 23.70 10.17 -33.13
CA PRO A 53 23.96 9.68 -34.48
C PRO A 53 22.73 9.65 -35.41
N VAL A 54 21.51 9.69 -34.86
CA VAL A 54 20.27 9.52 -35.63
C VAL A 54 19.80 10.89 -36.14
N HIS A 55 19.61 11.06 -37.45
CA HIS A 55 19.03 12.29 -38.00
C HIS A 55 17.50 12.22 -38.05
N SER A 56 16.83 13.25 -37.53
CA SER A 56 15.36 13.35 -37.59
C SER A 56 14.83 13.72 -38.99
N GLY A 57 15.70 14.16 -39.91
CA GLY A 57 15.29 14.69 -41.21
C GLY A 57 14.68 16.11 -41.15
N LEU A 58 14.65 16.73 -39.97
CA LEU A 58 14.28 18.14 -39.80
C LEU A 58 15.44 19.08 -40.19
N PRO A 59 15.18 20.38 -40.45
CA PRO A 59 16.24 21.37 -40.63
C PRO A 59 17.23 21.37 -39.46
N ALA A 60 18.51 21.68 -39.72
CA ALA A 60 19.60 21.52 -38.75
C ALA A 60 19.30 22.12 -37.36
N ASN A 61 18.79 23.36 -37.30
CA ASN A 61 18.43 23.98 -36.02
C ASN A 61 17.28 23.26 -35.30
N LYS A 62 16.30 22.75 -36.04
CA LYS A 62 15.16 22.00 -35.50
C LYS A 62 15.56 20.60 -35.02
N ASP A 63 16.44 19.91 -35.76
CA ASP A 63 17.04 18.63 -35.34
C ASP A 63 17.83 18.82 -34.04
N ALA A 64 18.66 19.86 -33.96
CA ALA A 64 19.42 20.20 -32.78
C ALA A 64 18.53 20.56 -31.58
N ALA A 65 17.49 21.37 -31.80
CA ALA A 65 16.50 21.73 -30.78
C ALA A 65 15.77 20.51 -30.22
N LEU A 66 15.29 19.61 -31.10
CA LEU A 66 14.59 18.38 -30.72
C LEU A 66 15.49 17.46 -29.89
N LYS A 67 16.70 17.18 -30.36
CA LYS A 67 17.65 16.31 -29.66
C LYS A 67 18.04 16.88 -28.30
N LEU A 68 18.35 18.17 -28.25
CA LEU A 68 18.66 18.84 -27.00
C LEU A 68 17.48 18.75 -26.03
N MET A 69 16.26 19.02 -26.48
CA MET A 69 15.07 18.93 -25.62
C MET A 69 14.86 17.52 -25.06
N LEU A 70 15.06 16.47 -25.87
CA LEU A 70 14.97 15.07 -25.40
C LEU A 70 16.03 14.74 -24.34
N LEU A 71 17.26 15.24 -24.49
CA LEU A 71 18.30 15.09 -23.47
C LEU A 71 17.94 15.84 -22.18
N LEU A 72 17.37 17.04 -22.29
CA LEU A 72 16.95 17.84 -21.14
C LEU A 72 15.79 17.19 -20.37
N ILE A 73 14.84 16.56 -21.07
CA ILE A 73 13.78 15.78 -20.42
C ILE A 73 14.39 14.64 -19.61
N SER A 74 15.30 13.87 -20.22
CA SER A 74 16.01 12.78 -19.52
C SER A 74 16.77 13.28 -18.29
N GLN A 75 17.47 14.41 -18.39
CA GLN A 75 18.18 14.99 -17.26
C GLN A 75 17.22 15.47 -16.16
N ALA A 76 16.09 16.08 -16.53
CA ALA A 76 15.07 16.52 -15.58
C ALA A 76 14.31 15.35 -14.94
N ASN A 77 14.31 14.15 -15.53
CA ASN A 77 13.73 12.95 -14.91
C ASN A 77 14.43 12.53 -13.61
N LEU A 78 15.68 12.97 -13.38
CA LEU A 78 16.39 12.78 -12.11
C LEU A 78 15.73 13.49 -10.92
N ALA A 79 14.85 14.45 -11.20
CA ALA A 79 14.06 15.15 -10.19
C ALA A 79 12.74 14.44 -9.88
N LEU A 80 12.26 13.48 -10.69
CA LEU A 80 10.97 12.82 -10.45
C LEU A 80 10.94 12.10 -9.10
N ASP A 81 9.78 12.10 -8.46
CA ASP A 81 9.56 11.48 -7.15
C ASP A 81 9.86 9.96 -7.18
N ALA A 82 9.46 9.30 -8.27
CA ALA A 82 9.72 7.88 -8.53
C ALA A 82 11.23 7.56 -8.71
N SER A 83 12.04 8.53 -9.11
CA SER A 83 13.50 8.37 -9.25
C SER A 83 14.24 8.46 -7.91
N ARG A 84 13.53 8.77 -6.82
CA ARG A 84 14.07 9.04 -5.48
C ARG A 84 13.38 8.25 -4.37
N ASP A 85 12.56 7.25 -4.71
CA ASP A 85 11.78 6.47 -3.76
C ASP A 85 10.94 7.35 -2.79
N GLY A 86 10.39 8.47 -3.30
CA GLY A 86 9.61 9.43 -2.52
C GLY A 86 10.41 10.37 -1.62
N LEU A 87 11.75 10.29 -1.61
CA LEU A 87 12.59 11.23 -0.86
C LEU A 87 12.57 12.63 -1.50
N GLN A 88 12.24 13.63 -0.70
CA GLN A 88 12.12 15.04 -1.12
C GLN A 88 13.49 15.74 -1.21
N THR A 89 14.43 15.17 -1.97
CA THR A 89 15.76 15.73 -2.21
C THR A 89 15.77 16.61 -3.46
N GLN A 90 16.27 17.85 -3.33
CA GLN A 90 16.42 18.75 -4.48
C GLN A 90 17.50 18.27 -5.45
N LEU A 91 17.28 18.53 -6.74
CA LEU A 91 18.26 18.27 -7.79
C LEU A 91 19.52 19.12 -7.55
N GLN A 92 20.70 18.56 -7.83
CA GLN A 92 21.95 19.29 -7.64
C GLN A 92 22.02 20.55 -8.51
N ARG A 93 22.48 21.65 -7.93
CA ARG A 93 22.51 22.98 -8.59
C ARG A 93 23.18 22.98 -9.98
N PRO A 94 24.28 22.28 -10.25
CA PRO A 94 24.86 22.22 -11.60
C PRO A 94 23.91 21.59 -12.64
N LEU A 95 23.13 20.58 -12.26
CA LEU A 95 22.14 19.96 -13.15
C LEU A 95 20.96 20.90 -13.39
N VAL A 96 20.51 21.61 -12.36
CA VAL A 96 19.46 22.62 -12.47
C VAL A 96 19.86 23.73 -13.46
N GLU A 97 21.08 24.27 -13.31
CA GLU A 97 21.62 25.28 -14.24
C GLU A 97 21.80 24.73 -15.66
N ALA A 98 22.21 23.47 -15.81
CA ALA A 98 22.31 22.83 -17.12
C ALA A 98 20.95 22.76 -17.82
N VAL A 99 19.88 22.37 -17.10
CA VAL A 99 18.53 22.32 -17.66
C VAL A 99 18.04 23.71 -18.04
N LYS A 100 18.19 24.70 -17.15
CA LYS A 100 17.79 26.09 -17.42
C LYS A 100 18.48 26.68 -18.64
N ASN A 101 19.81 26.55 -18.73
CA ASN A 101 20.57 27.03 -19.87
C ASN A 101 20.23 26.27 -21.16
N GLY A 102 19.98 24.96 -21.05
CA GLY A 102 19.52 24.12 -22.15
C GLY A 102 18.17 24.57 -22.72
N VAL A 103 17.19 24.88 -21.86
CA VAL A 103 15.88 25.39 -22.30
C VAL A 103 16.03 26.67 -23.09
N ASN A 104 16.82 27.62 -22.58
CA ASN A 104 17.12 28.88 -23.30
C ASN A 104 17.80 28.60 -24.66
N ARG A 105 18.70 27.62 -24.72
CA ARG A 105 19.36 27.21 -25.96
C ARG A 105 18.38 26.62 -26.97
N VAL A 106 17.47 25.75 -26.55
CA VAL A 106 16.42 25.19 -27.43
C VAL A 106 15.56 26.31 -28.02
N LEU A 107 15.11 27.25 -27.18
CA LEU A 107 14.29 28.39 -27.64
C LEU A 107 15.06 29.32 -28.60
N SER A 108 16.38 29.44 -28.44
CA SER A 108 17.22 30.19 -29.41
C SER A 108 17.35 29.48 -30.76
N LEU A 109 17.24 28.15 -30.80
CA LEU A 109 17.38 27.34 -32.01
C LEU A 109 16.03 27.22 -32.76
N ASP A 110 14.94 27.02 -32.03
CA ASP A 110 13.58 26.88 -32.58
C ASP A 110 12.55 27.51 -31.62
N PRO A 111 12.25 28.82 -31.74
CA PRO A 111 11.37 29.56 -30.83
C PRO A 111 9.89 29.26 -31.09
N THR A 112 9.46 28.03 -30.82
CA THR A 112 8.05 27.60 -30.96
C THR A 112 7.29 27.67 -29.64
N GLU A 113 5.98 27.87 -29.72
CA GLU A 113 5.08 27.81 -28.56
C GLU A 113 5.18 26.44 -27.85
N GLN A 114 5.31 25.34 -28.61
CA GLN A 114 5.47 23.99 -28.08
C GLN A 114 6.73 23.85 -27.21
N TYR A 115 7.89 24.32 -27.70
CA TYR A 115 9.12 24.26 -26.90
C TYR A 115 9.10 25.21 -25.70
N ALA A 116 8.38 26.33 -25.78
CA ALA A 116 8.16 27.18 -24.61
C ALA A 116 7.32 26.48 -23.53
N VAL A 117 6.27 25.74 -23.93
CA VAL A 117 5.47 24.91 -22.99
C VAL A 117 6.33 23.81 -22.37
N ILE A 118 7.07 23.03 -23.17
CA ILE A 118 7.96 21.97 -22.64
C ILE A 118 9.02 22.58 -21.72
N GLY A 119 9.63 23.70 -22.11
CA GLY A 119 10.62 24.41 -21.31
C GLY A 119 10.05 24.83 -19.94
N ALA A 120 8.84 25.39 -19.91
CA ALA A 120 8.15 25.74 -18.67
C ALA A 120 7.85 24.50 -17.81
N GLN A 121 7.41 23.38 -18.42
CA GLN A 121 7.22 22.12 -17.69
C GLN A 121 8.52 21.61 -17.06
N LEU A 122 9.66 21.69 -17.77
CA LEU A 122 10.95 21.25 -17.24
C LEU A 122 11.44 22.15 -16.09
N LEU A 123 11.33 23.48 -16.24
CA LEU A 123 11.68 24.44 -15.19
C LEU A 123 10.81 24.24 -13.95
N TYR A 124 9.50 24.04 -14.13
CA TYR A 124 8.58 23.68 -13.06
C TYR A 124 8.99 22.39 -12.37
N ARG A 125 9.27 21.32 -13.14
CA ARG A 125 9.63 19.99 -12.61
C ARG A 125 10.85 20.03 -11.70
N ILE A 126 11.89 20.77 -12.08
CA ILE A 126 13.14 20.88 -11.31
C ILE A 126 13.08 21.93 -10.18
N GLY A 127 11.94 22.60 -10.01
CA GLY A 127 11.73 23.60 -8.96
C GLY A 127 12.21 25.02 -9.29
N GLU A 128 12.57 25.33 -10.54
CA GLU A 128 12.99 26.67 -10.98
C GLU A 128 11.76 27.53 -11.35
N ILE A 129 10.90 27.81 -10.36
CA ILE A 129 9.61 28.50 -10.55
C ILE A 129 9.78 29.94 -11.01
N GLU A 130 10.80 30.65 -10.51
CA GLU A 130 11.10 32.01 -10.94
C GLU A 130 11.47 32.06 -12.43
N ALA A 131 12.33 31.15 -12.90
CA ALA A 131 12.73 31.06 -14.30
C ALA A 131 11.55 30.66 -15.20
N MET A 132 10.71 29.72 -14.74
CA MET A 132 9.46 29.36 -15.42
C MET A 132 8.57 30.60 -15.59
N THR A 133 8.33 31.34 -14.51
CA THR A 133 7.43 32.50 -14.53
C THR A 133 8.00 33.61 -15.42
N ALA A 134 9.31 33.84 -15.38
CA ALA A 134 9.98 34.80 -16.27
C ALA A 134 9.83 34.43 -17.76
N LEU A 135 9.88 33.14 -18.10
CA LEU A 135 9.61 32.64 -19.46
C LEU A 135 8.15 32.90 -19.85
N LEU A 136 7.18 32.62 -18.97
CA LEU A 136 5.76 32.78 -19.25
C LEU A 136 5.33 34.25 -19.35
N ASN A 137 5.94 35.14 -18.58
CA ASN A 137 5.69 36.58 -18.64
C ASN A 137 6.08 37.21 -19.99
N GLN A 138 6.99 36.57 -20.74
CA GLN A 138 7.35 37.01 -22.09
C GLN A 138 6.31 36.58 -23.15
N ALA A 139 5.39 35.68 -22.82
CA ALA A 139 4.40 35.12 -23.73
C ALA A 139 3.01 34.94 -23.07
N PRO A 140 2.35 36.02 -22.60
CA PRO A 140 1.10 35.92 -21.84
C PRO A 140 -0.04 35.23 -22.61
N LEU A 141 -0.16 35.47 -23.93
CA LEU A 141 -1.15 34.83 -24.79
C LEU A 141 -0.98 33.31 -24.89
N LEU A 142 0.23 32.79 -24.67
CA LEU A 142 0.49 31.34 -24.67
C LEU A 142 -0.12 30.69 -23.42
N VAL A 143 -0.02 31.34 -22.27
CA VAL A 143 -0.65 30.89 -21.03
C VAL A 143 -2.18 30.84 -21.18
N GLU A 144 -2.77 31.80 -21.89
CA GLU A 144 -4.22 31.80 -22.13
C GLU A 144 -4.72 30.65 -23.00
N LYS A 145 -3.88 30.12 -23.89
CA LYS A 145 -4.25 29.05 -24.84
C LYS A 145 -3.87 27.65 -24.36
N SER A 146 -2.91 27.54 -23.43
CA SER A 146 -2.36 26.26 -23.00
C SER A 146 -2.90 25.83 -21.64
N SER A 147 -3.75 24.79 -21.62
CA SER A 147 -4.23 24.18 -20.38
C SER A 147 -3.07 23.66 -19.51
N THR A 148 -1.99 23.17 -20.11
CA THR A 148 -0.79 22.76 -19.37
C THR A 148 -0.22 23.92 -18.56
N LEU A 149 -0.03 25.08 -19.18
CA LEU A 149 0.51 26.25 -18.47
C LEU A 149 -0.46 26.80 -17.43
N GLN A 150 -1.76 26.77 -17.71
CA GLN A 150 -2.80 27.12 -16.74
C GLN A 150 -2.76 26.21 -15.52
N MET A 151 -2.56 24.90 -15.69
CA MET A 151 -2.41 23.96 -14.57
C MET A 151 -1.16 24.27 -13.72
N LEU A 152 -0.02 24.59 -14.36
CA LEU A 152 1.20 24.96 -13.64
C LEU A 152 0.99 26.25 -12.82
N MET A 153 0.43 27.30 -13.43
CA MET A 153 0.18 28.57 -12.77
C MET A 153 -0.85 28.44 -11.64
N ALA A 154 -1.94 27.70 -11.87
CA ALA A 154 -2.94 27.41 -10.85
C ALA A 154 -2.34 26.69 -9.64
N MET A 155 -1.46 25.70 -9.87
CA MET A 155 -0.80 24.96 -8.78
C MET A 155 0.18 25.84 -8.00
N VAL A 156 0.99 26.65 -8.69
CA VAL A 156 1.92 27.59 -8.03
C VAL A 156 1.15 28.54 -7.11
N ALA A 157 0.06 29.15 -7.60
CA ALA A 157 -0.78 30.05 -6.81
C ALA A 157 -1.48 29.33 -5.65
N THR A 158 -2.02 28.13 -5.89
CA THR A 158 -2.68 27.30 -4.86
C THR A 158 -1.73 26.95 -3.71
N ILE A 159 -0.50 26.55 -4.02
CA ILE A 159 0.52 26.19 -3.02
C ILE A 159 1.05 27.42 -2.27
N ALA A 160 1.10 28.58 -2.94
CA ALA A 160 1.41 29.85 -2.29
C ALA A 160 0.27 30.36 -1.38
N GLY A 161 -0.92 29.75 -1.44
CA GLY A 161 -2.11 30.19 -0.72
C GLY A 161 -2.79 31.40 -1.35
N ASP A 162 -2.41 31.79 -2.57
CA ASP A 162 -3.00 32.90 -3.32
C ASP A 162 -4.13 32.37 -4.23
N TYR A 163 -5.28 32.11 -3.60
CA TYR A 163 -6.45 31.55 -4.28
C TYR A 163 -7.11 32.55 -5.24
N GLU A 164 -6.97 33.85 -4.99
CA GLU A 164 -7.44 34.89 -5.92
C GLU A 164 -6.65 34.85 -7.23
N ALA A 165 -5.33 34.66 -7.17
CA ALA A 165 -4.49 34.48 -8.36
C ALA A 165 -4.73 33.13 -9.05
N ALA A 166 -5.10 32.08 -8.31
CA ALA A 166 -5.40 30.75 -8.88
C ALA A 166 -6.72 30.72 -9.66
N LEU A 167 -7.75 31.45 -9.17
CA LEU A 167 -9.11 31.43 -9.70
C LEU A 167 -9.23 31.59 -11.22
N PRO A 168 -8.66 32.62 -11.88
CA PRO A 168 -8.85 32.82 -13.32
C PRO A 168 -8.26 31.68 -14.17
N PHE A 169 -7.22 30.99 -13.68
CA PHE A 169 -6.69 29.81 -14.35
C PHE A 169 -7.63 28.61 -14.18
N LEU A 170 -8.15 28.41 -12.97
CA LEU A 170 -9.09 27.33 -12.66
C LEU A 170 -10.40 27.47 -13.44
N GLU A 171 -10.96 28.68 -13.56
CA GLU A 171 -12.16 28.94 -14.37
C GLU A 171 -11.97 28.51 -15.83
N LYS A 172 -10.82 28.84 -16.44
CA LYS A 172 -10.48 28.43 -17.81
C LYS A 172 -10.35 26.91 -17.92
N LEU A 173 -9.71 26.27 -16.94
CA LEU A 173 -9.54 24.81 -16.90
C LEU A 173 -10.88 24.08 -16.75
N PHE A 174 -11.78 24.58 -15.90
CA PHE A 174 -13.11 24.02 -15.71
C PHE A 174 -13.99 24.22 -16.94
N ALA A 175 -13.95 25.39 -17.58
CA ALA A 175 -14.63 25.64 -18.84
C ALA A 175 -14.18 24.68 -19.97
N ALA A 176 -12.91 24.26 -19.93
CA ALA A 176 -12.34 23.27 -20.84
C ALA A 176 -12.53 21.81 -20.39
N ASN A 177 -13.24 21.54 -19.28
CA ASN A 177 -13.46 20.22 -18.69
C ASN A 177 -12.16 19.45 -18.34
N VAL A 178 -11.08 20.14 -18.00
CA VAL A 178 -9.77 19.53 -17.69
C VAL A 178 -9.82 18.71 -16.39
N GLN A 179 -10.63 19.13 -15.42
CA GLN A 179 -10.83 18.46 -14.13
C GLN A 179 -11.35 17.02 -14.26
N MET A 180 -12.09 16.72 -15.35
CA MET A 180 -12.57 15.37 -15.64
C MET A 180 -11.44 14.39 -15.96
N ARG A 181 -10.27 14.90 -16.38
CA ARG A 181 -9.07 14.10 -16.72
C ARG A 181 -7.95 14.21 -15.69
N HIS A 182 -7.98 15.27 -14.88
CA HIS A 182 -6.96 15.55 -13.87
C HIS A 182 -7.59 15.79 -12.50
N PRO A 183 -7.68 14.76 -11.63
CA PRO A 183 -8.27 14.88 -10.29
C PRO A 183 -7.64 15.99 -9.42
N THR A 184 -6.36 16.28 -9.64
CA THR A 184 -5.65 17.38 -8.96
C THR A 184 -6.23 18.76 -9.30
N VAL A 185 -6.77 18.95 -10.52
CA VAL A 185 -7.47 20.20 -10.89
C VAL A 185 -8.79 20.32 -10.13
N SER A 186 -9.52 19.20 -9.94
CA SER A 186 -10.72 19.17 -9.09
C SER A 186 -10.39 19.55 -7.64
N LEU A 187 -9.29 19.02 -7.09
CA LEU A 187 -8.79 19.38 -5.75
C LEU A 187 -8.41 20.86 -5.64
N MET A 188 -7.71 21.42 -6.63
CA MET A 188 -7.38 22.85 -6.67
C MET A 188 -8.64 23.73 -6.73
N GLY A 189 -9.61 23.38 -7.59
CA GLY A 189 -10.89 24.09 -7.69
C GLY A 189 -11.67 24.08 -6.39
N MET A 190 -11.81 22.91 -5.76
CA MET A 190 -12.45 22.74 -4.46
C MET A 190 -11.77 23.57 -3.37
N ALA A 191 -10.45 23.49 -3.27
CA ALA A 191 -9.69 24.25 -2.28
C ALA A 191 -9.84 25.76 -2.51
N CYS A 192 -9.77 26.21 -3.77
CA CYS A 192 -9.97 27.61 -4.14
C CYS A 192 -11.35 28.12 -3.73
N ALA A 193 -12.41 27.41 -4.11
CA ALA A 193 -13.78 27.76 -3.74
C ALA A 193 -13.95 27.86 -2.22
N TYR A 194 -13.52 26.83 -1.47
CA TYR A 194 -13.60 26.83 0.00
C TYR A 194 -12.85 28.02 0.62
N LYS A 195 -11.64 28.29 0.15
CA LYS A 195 -10.76 29.33 0.70
C LYS A 195 -11.21 30.74 0.37
N LEU A 196 -11.93 30.92 -0.72
CA LEU A 196 -12.61 32.17 -1.08
C LEU A 196 -13.98 32.32 -0.39
N GLY A 197 -14.35 31.40 0.51
CA GLY A 197 -15.55 31.49 1.34
C GLY A 197 -16.76 30.74 0.83
N GLU A 198 -16.65 30.04 -0.31
CA GLU A 198 -17.72 29.19 -0.83
C GLU A 198 -17.80 27.85 -0.09
N ARG A 199 -18.82 27.06 -0.41
CA ARG A 199 -19.06 25.72 0.14
C ARG A 199 -19.28 24.76 -1.04
N PRO A 200 -18.19 24.28 -1.67
CA PRO A 200 -18.32 23.41 -2.83
C PRO A 200 -19.03 22.10 -2.47
N THR A 201 -19.78 21.56 -3.43
CA THR A 201 -20.50 20.27 -3.28
C THR A 201 -19.85 19.14 -4.10
N ASP A 202 -18.84 19.46 -4.90
CA ASP A 202 -18.10 18.54 -5.76
C ASP A 202 -16.62 18.94 -5.78
N PRO A 203 -15.66 17.99 -5.78
CA PRO A 203 -15.83 16.53 -5.66
C PRO A 203 -16.09 16.04 -4.22
N ILE A 204 -16.04 16.95 -3.25
CA ILE A 204 -16.34 16.72 -1.83
C ILE A 204 -17.38 17.76 -1.40
N ASP A 205 -18.33 17.36 -0.57
CA ASP A 205 -19.44 18.19 -0.12
C ASP A 205 -19.14 18.91 1.21
N PHE A 206 -19.07 20.23 1.15
CA PHE A 206 -18.82 21.15 2.27
C PHE A 206 -20.12 21.76 2.84
N SER A 207 -21.29 21.41 2.31
CA SER A 207 -22.57 21.96 2.74
C SER A 207 -22.87 21.72 4.23
N ILE A 208 -22.30 20.65 4.81
CA ILE A 208 -22.40 20.34 6.24
C ILE A 208 -21.95 21.50 7.14
N LEU A 209 -21.01 22.34 6.66
CA LEU A 209 -20.51 23.50 7.40
C LEU A 209 -21.55 24.62 7.56
N THR A 210 -22.61 24.61 6.74
CA THR A 210 -23.72 25.58 6.83
C THR A 210 -24.84 25.13 7.76
N ALA A 211 -24.78 23.89 8.27
CA ALA A 211 -25.80 23.28 9.10
C ALA A 211 -25.21 22.81 10.47
N PRO A 212 -25.06 23.71 11.46
CA PRO A 212 -24.48 23.37 12.77
C PRO A 212 -25.25 22.30 13.56
N GLU A 213 -26.54 22.12 13.26
CA GLU A 213 -27.36 21.03 13.81
C GLU A 213 -26.93 19.68 13.24
N ALA A 214 -26.60 19.63 11.94
CA ALA A 214 -26.23 18.41 11.24
C ALA A 214 -24.82 17.93 11.61
N THR A 215 -23.91 18.82 12.02
CA THR A 215 -22.60 18.42 12.56
C THR A 215 -22.69 17.71 13.91
N ARG A 216 -23.86 17.75 14.56
CA ARG A 216 -24.17 17.04 15.82
C ARG A 216 -25.02 15.79 15.60
N ALA A 217 -25.25 15.40 14.34
CA ALA A 217 -25.99 14.19 14.04
C ALA A 217 -25.32 12.96 14.68
N PRO A 218 -26.11 11.98 15.17
CA PRO A 218 -25.56 10.80 15.81
C PRO A 218 -24.70 10.00 14.83
N LEU A 219 -23.48 9.67 15.26
CA LEU A 219 -22.57 8.82 14.51
C LEU A 219 -22.99 7.34 14.59
N PRO A 220 -22.60 6.50 13.61
CA PRO A 220 -22.86 5.06 13.67
C PRO A 220 -22.34 4.42 14.96
N SER A 221 -23.11 3.52 15.57
CA SER A 221 -22.68 2.86 16.80
C SER A 221 -21.45 1.97 16.58
N LEU A 222 -20.56 1.93 17.57
CA LEU A 222 -19.39 1.05 17.56
C LEU A 222 -19.78 -0.39 17.88
N ASN A 223 -19.33 -1.35 17.06
CA ASN A 223 -19.43 -2.77 17.40
C ASN A 223 -18.21 -3.18 18.21
N TRP A 224 -18.42 -3.56 19.47
CA TRP A 224 -17.35 -3.92 20.39
C TRP A 224 -16.95 -5.38 20.22
N LEU A 225 -15.64 -5.62 20.07
CA LEU A 225 -15.02 -6.93 20.20
C LEU A 225 -14.46 -7.13 21.62
N LEU A 226 -13.76 -6.12 22.14
CA LEU A 226 -13.28 -6.07 23.52
C LEU A 226 -13.65 -4.73 24.15
N ARG A 227 -14.56 -4.76 25.13
CA ARG A 227 -15.06 -3.57 25.82
C ARG A 227 -14.02 -3.00 26.79
N PRO A 228 -14.05 -1.67 27.05
CA PRO A 228 -13.29 -1.10 28.16
C PRO A 228 -13.84 -1.62 29.49
N ASP A 229 -12.98 -1.64 30.51
CA ASP A 229 -13.42 -1.81 31.89
C ASP A 229 -14.26 -0.61 32.36
N ASP A 230 -15.10 -0.79 33.38
CA ASP A 230 -15.98 0.25 33.94
C ASP A 230 -15.24 1.41 34.66
N GLY A 231 -13.90 1.37 34.70
CA GLY A 231 -13.06 2.39 35.31
C GLY A 231 -12.79 3.58 34.39
N ALA A 232 -12.66 4.78 34.98
CA ALA A 232 -12.27 5.98 34.23
C ALA A 232 -10.88 5.81 33.58
N ARG A 233 -10.74 6.17 32.30
CA ARG A 233 -9.43 6.17 31.63
C ARG A 233 -8.64 7.41 32.04
N SER A 234 -7.41 7.21 32.50
CA SER A 234 -6.49 8.30 32.87
C SER A 234 -5.33 8.49 31.89
N ARG A 235 -5.12 7.52 30.99
CA ARG A 235 -3.99 7.47 30.05
C ARG A 235 -4.47 7.69 28.62
N PRO A 236 -3.68 8.37 27.77
CA PRO A 236 -4.00 8.48 26.35
C PRO A 236 -4.17 7.11 25.69
N THR A 237 -5.13 7.00 24.77
CA THR A 237 -5.39 5.78 24.02
C THR A 237 -4.89 5.92 22.58
N VAL A 238 -3.98 5.05 22.17
CA VAL A 238 -3.52 4.94 20.78
C VAL A 238 -4.56 4.16 19.99
N LEU A 239 -5.19 4.81 19.01
CA LEU A 239 -6.11 4.21 18.06
C LEU A 239 -5.34 3.70 16.84
N ILE A 240 -5.42 2.39 16.61
CA ILE A 240 -4.84 1.69 15.47
C ILE A 240 -5.98 1.10 14.66
N ALA A 241 -6.16 1.58 13.42
CA ALA A 241 -7.20 1.07 12.52
C ALA A 241 -6.57 0.28 11.37
N CYS A 242 -7.05 -0.95 11.12
CA CYS A 242 -6.47 -1.83 10.10
C CYS A 242 -7.43 -2.92 9.61
N ASP A 243 -7.15 -3.46 8.43
CA ASP A 243 -7.67 -4.75 7.98
C ASP A 243 -6.77 -5.91 8.47
N ASP A 244 -7.16 -7.15 8.19
CA ASP A 244 -6.41 -8.35 8.61
C ASP A 244 -4.97 -8.36 8.11
N ASN A 245 -4.72 -7.93 6.87
CA ASN A 245 -3.39 -7.92 6.31
C ASN A 245 -2.49 -6.92 7.07
N TYR A 246 -2.98 -5.70 7.29
CA TYR A 246 -2.27 -4.70 8.08
C TYR A 246 -2.12 -5.08 9.55
N PHE A 247 -3.07 -5.85 10.09
CA PHE A 247 -3.00 -6.34 11.47
C PHE A 247 -1.72 -7.16 11.69
N PHE A 248 -1.49 -8.19 10.87
CA PHE A 248 -0.31 -9.05 10.99
C PHE A 248 0.98 -8.40 10.50
N THR A 249 0.93 -7.65 9.40
CA THR A 249 2.15 -7.08 8.79
C THR A 249 2.68 -5.85 9.50
N HIS A 250 1.81 -5.09 10.19
CA HIS A 250 2.15 -3.78 10.76
C HIS A 250 1.66 -3.59 12.20
N ALA A 251 0.37 -3.80 12.50
CA ALA A 251 -0.21 -3.44 13.80
C ALA A 251 0.45 -4.19 14.98
N LEU A 252 0.82 -5.47 14.80
CA LEU A 252 1.57 -6.20 15.83
C LEU A 252 2.94 -5.58 16.13
N GLY A 253 3.66 -5.12 15.11
CA GLY A 253 4.93 -4.40 15.27
C GLY A 253 4.74 -3.09 16.06
N LEU A 254 3.67 -2.35 15.76
CA LEU A 254 3.29 -1.15 16.49
C LEU A 254 2.96 -1.45 17.96
N ILE A 255 2.12 -2.45 18.24
CA ILE A 255 1.78 -2.88 19.62
C ILE A 255 3.05 -3.29 20.38
N GLY A 256 3.93 -4.07 19.76
CA GLY A 256 5.20 -4.46 20.36
C GLY A 256 6.08 -3.26 20.71
N SER A 257 6.18 -2.28 19.81
CA SER A 257 6.97 -1.05 20.05
C SER A 257 6.35 -0.18 21.15
N LEU A 258 5.02 -0.11 21.22
CA LEU A 258 4.29 0.56 22.30
C LEU A 258 4.50 -0.13 23.63
N HIS A 259 4.51 -1.46 23.68
CA HIS A 259 4.84 -2.19 24.89
C HIS A 259 6.27 -1.88 25.36
N GLU A 260 7.26 -1.90 24.46
CA GLU A 260 8.66 -1.62 24.81
C GLU A 260 8.89 -0.18 25.33
N THR A 261 8.15 0.80 24.80
CA THR A 261 8.42 2.22 25.04
C THR A 261 7.40 2.90 25.97
N ASN A 262 6.18 2.37 26.07
CA ASN A 262 5.00 3.06 26.61
C ASN A 262 4.02 2.15 27.38
N ALA A 263 4.42 0.92 27.76
CA ALA A 263 3.57 -0.06 28.46
C ALA A 263 2.67 0.51 29.57
N ASN A 264 3.19 1.45 30.39
CA ASN A 264 2.44 2.04 31.50
C ASN A 264 1.93 3.46 31.22
N GLU A 265 2.27 4.06 30.08
CA GLU A 265 1.92 5.45 29.76
C GLU A 265 0.75 5.55 28.77
N LEU A 266 0.59 4.57 27.87
CA LEU A 266 -0.41 4.59 26.81
C LEU A 266 -1.29 3.34 26.87
N CYS A 267 -2.56 3.52 26.54
CA CYS A 267 -3.47 2.42 26.26
C CYS A 267 -3.57 2.17 24.74
N VAL A 268 -4.13 1.03 24.32
CA VAL A 268 -4.38 0.71 22.91
C VAL A 268 -5.87 0.48 22.64
N HIS A 269 -6.35 1.00 21.51
CA HIS A 269 -7.62 0.65 20.91
C HIS A 269 -7.41 0.17 19.47
N LEU A 270 -7.90 -1.03 19.15
CA LEU A 270 -7.91 -1.59 17.82
C LEU A 270 -9.26 -1.35 17.16
N HIS A 271 -9.27 -0.74 15.97
CA HIS A 271 -10.47 -0.68 15.14
C HIS A 271 -10.27 -1.50 13.87
N LEU A 272 -11.03 -2.58 13.72
CA LEU A 272 -10.77 -3.61 12.72
C LEU A 272 -11.81 -3.59 11.61
N TYR A 273 -11.35 -3.55 10.35
CA TYR A 273 -12.22 -3.58 9.18
C TYR A 273 -12.39 -5.02 8.68
N ALA A 274 -13.62 -5.52 8.76
CA ALA A 274 -14.02 -6.86 8.37
C ALA A 274 -13.09 -7.97 8.92
N PRO A 275 -12.78 -7.99 10.23
CA PRO A 275 -11.77 -8.90 10.74
C PRO A 275 -12.21 -10.35 10.62
N ASN A 276 -11.33 -11.20 10.11
CA ASN A 276 -11.58 -12.63 10.05
C ASN A 276 -11.65 -13.24 11.47
N PRO A 277 -12.28 -14.43 11.62
CA PRO A 277 -12.40 -15.11 12.91
C PRO A 277 -11.09 -15.28 13.69
N SER A 278 -9.96 -15.52 13.02
CA SER A 278 -8.67 -15.69 13.70
C SER A 278 -8.12 -14.39 14.27
N VAL A 279 -8.26 -13.26 13.57
CA VAL A 279 -7.89 -11.94 14.09
C VAL A 279 -8.76 -11.59 15.30
N ARG A 280 -10.08 -11.85 15.23
CA ARG A 280 -11.00 -11.63 16.36
C ARG A 280 -10.58 -12.41 17.60
N ALA A 281 -10.24 -13.68 17.44
CA ALA A 281 -9.77 -14.53 18.53
C ALA A 281 -8.41 -14.05 19.08
N TYR A 282 -7.49 -13.65 18.20
CA TYR A 282 -6.15 -13.23 18.58
C TYR A 282 -6.12 -11.90 19.36
N VAL A 283 -7.07 -11.00 19.10
CA VAL A 283 -7.21 -9.74 19.85
C VAL A 283 -7.45 -9.98 21.35
N ALA A 284 -8.22 -11.01 21.72
CA ALA A 284 -8.39 -11.40 23.13
C ALA A 284 -7.05 -11.85 23.76
N GLN A 285 -6.24 -12.60 23.02
CA GLN A 285 -4.92 -13.03 23.48
C GLN A 285 -3.96 -11.85 23.65
N LEU A 286 -4.01 -10.84 22.77
CA LEU A 286 -3.23 -9.62 22.92
C LEU A 286 -3.58 -8.87 24.21
N HIS A 287 -4.88 -8.79 24.54
CA HIS A 287 -5.35 -8.16 25.77
C HIS A 287 -4.80 -8.88 27.02
N GLU A 288 -4.83 -10.21 27.03
CA GLU A 288 -4.26 -11.02 28.12
C GLU A 288 -2.73 -10.92 28.20
N ARG A 289 -2.06 -10.88 27.04
CA ARG A 289 -0.60 -10.84 26.93
C ARG A 289 0.00 -9.51 27.36
N PHE A 290 -0.68 -8.40 27.10
CA PHE A 290 -0.20 -7.04 27.39
C PHE A 290 -1.16 -6.28 28.30
N PRO A 291 -1.37 -6.72 29.55
CA PRO A 291 -2.35 -6.11 30.46
C PRO A 291 -2.04 -4.64 30.75
N SER A 292 -0.76 -4.25 30.72
CA SER A 292 -0.32 -2.87 30.92
C SER A 292 -0.85 -1.91 29.84
N LEU A 293 -1.08 -2.39 28.61
CA LEU A 293 -1.58 -1.59 27.49
C LEU A 293 -3.11 -1.43 27.48
N THR A 294 -3.85 -2.11 28.38
CA THR A 294 -5.32 -2.01 28.48
C THR A 294 -6.01 -2.02 27.11
N ILE A 295 -5.76 -3.09 26.34
CA ILE A 295 -6.19 -3.20 24.95
C ILE A 295 -7.72 -3.31 24.90
N THR A 296 -8.33 -2.47 24.06
CA THR A 296 -9.76 -2.54 23.70
C THR A 296 -9.91 -2.67 22.20
N ALA A 297 -11.06 -3.13 21.71
CA ALA A 297 -11.23 -3.36 20.29
C ALA A 297 -12.68 -3.18 19.82
N THR A 298 -12.82 -2.58 18.65
CA THR A 298 -14.07 -2.48 17.88
C THR A 298 -13.86 -3.00 16.46
N PHE A 299 -14.96 -3.27 15.76
CA PHE A 299 -14.91 -3.71 14.37
C PHE A 299 -16.07 -3.19 13.52
N GLU A 300 -15.90 -3.23 12.21
CA GLU A 300 -16.96 -3.06 11.22
C GLU A 300 -17.06 -4.30 10.34
N GLU A 301 -18.29 -4.75 10.09
CA GLU A 301 -18.56 -5.74 9.04
C GLU A 301 -18.47 -5.07 7.67
N PRO A 302 -18.26 -5.81 6.57
CA PRO A 302 -18.09 -5.20 5.25
C PRO A 302 -19.32 -4.38 4.83
N VAL A 303 -19.17 -3.05 4.79
CA VAL A 303 -20.17 -2.09 4.26
C VAL A 303 -19.67 -1.37 3.00
N TRP A 304 -18.48 -1.73 2.50
CA TRP A 304 -17.82 -1.04 1.39
C TRP A 304 -17.63 -1.96 0.18
N THR A 305 -17.72 -1.38 -1.01
CA THR A 305 -17.28 -2.01 -2.26
C THR A 305 -15.75 -2.04 -2.31
N VAL A 306 -15.15 -2.92 -3.13
CA VAL A 306 -13.70 -2.88 -3.43
C VAL A 306 -13.29 -1.47 -3.89
N GLU A 307 -14.14 -0.81 -4.68
CA GLU A 307 -13.98 0.57 -5.08
C GLU A 307 -14.21 1.54 -3.91
N GLY A 308 -13.16 2.25 -3.51
CA GLY A 308 -13.18 3.25 -2.44
C GLY A 308 -12.92 2.73 -1.03
N ALA A 309 -12.66 1.42 -0.86
CA ALA A 309 -12.33 0.82 0.44
C ALA A 309 -11.16 1.53 1.15
N ARG A 310 -10.11 1.89 0.39
CA ARG A 310 -8.93 2.58 0.95
C ARG A 310 -9.27 3.94 1.56
N VAL A 311 -10.10 4.73 0.87
CA VAL A 311 -10.54 6.04 1.36
C VAL A 311 -11.44 5.87 2.59
N TYR A 312 -12.33 4.87 2.55
CA TYR A 312 -13.16 4.52 3.69
C TYR A 312 -12.31 4.17 4.92
N PHE A 313 -11.32 3.29 4.80
CA PHE A 313 -10.45 2.88 5.91
C PHE A 313 -9.61 4.03 6.45
N ALA A 314 -9.03 4.85 5.57
CA ALA A 314 -8.23 6.02 5.96
C ALA A 314 -9.08 7.06 6.72
N SER A 315 -10.36 7.20 6.36
CA SER A 315 -11.25 8.23 6.91
C SER A 315 -12.03 7.77 8.15
N ARG A 316 -12.52 6.53 8.19
CA ARG A 316 -13.41 6.05 9.26
C ARG A 316 -12.76 6.05 10.64
N ARG A 317 -11.44 5.88 10.72
CA ARG A 317 -10.71 5.97 12.00
C ARG A 317 -10.92 7.30 12.74
N PHE A 318 -11.15 8.41 12.03
CA PHE A 318 -11.41 9.72 12.66
C PHE A 318 -12.83 9.82 13.22
N VAL A 319 -13.80 9.15 12.58
CA VAL A 319 -15.16 9.00 13.11
C VAL A 319 -15.13 8.20 14.41
N VAL A 320 -14.40 7.07 14.41
CA VAL A 320 -14.18 6.24 15.60
C VAL A 320 -13.46 7.03 16.69
N ALA A 321 -12.40 7.78 16.35
CA ALA A 321 -11.66 8.59 17.30
C ALA A 321 -12.55 9.61 18.04
N SER A 322 -13.49 10.26 17.33
CA SER A 322 -14.48 11.16 17.92
C SER A 322 -15.31 10.46 19.01
N GLN A 323 -15.80 9.26 18.71
CA GLN A 323 -16.61 8.47 19.65
C GLN A 323 -15.80 7.96 20.83
N LEU A 324 -14.55 7.56 20.62
CA LEU A 324 -13.65 7.10 21.68
C LEU A 324 -13.23 8.26 22.61
N LEU A 325 -12.95 9.44 22.05
CA LEU A 325 -12.61 10.63 22.83
C LEU A 325 -13.75 11.01 23.79
N GLU A 326 -14.99 10.94 23.31
CA GLU A 326 -16.18 11.18 24.11
C GLU A 326 -16.41 10.07 25.16
N MET A 327 -16.32 8.80 24.74
CA MET A 327 -16.62 7.66 25.60
C MET A 327 -15.59 7.48 26.73
N PHE A 328 -14.30 7.64 26.42
CA PHE A 328 -13.23 7.44 27.39
C PHE A 328 -12.97 8.67 28.25
N ASP A 329 -13.45 9.85 27.83
CA ASP A 329 -13.16 11.14 28.49
C ASP A 329 -11.66 11.33 28.77
N ALA A 330 -10.83 10.86 27.83
CA ALA A 330 -9.38 10.82 27.94
C ALA A 330 -8.74 10.98 26.56
N PRO A 331 -7.49 11.45 26.46
CA PRO A 331 -6.89 11.75 25.17
C PRO A 331 -6.83 10.55 24.22
N VAL A 332 -6.97 10.80 22.92
CA VAL A 332 -6.88 9.79 21.86
C VAL A 332 -5.78 10.16 20.87
N MET A 333 -4.95 9.20 20.51
CA MET A 333 -3.86 9.35 19.54
C MET A 333 -4.13 8.45 18.34
N ILE A 334 -4.53 9.03 17.22
CA ILE A 334 -4.70 8.33 15.95
C ILE A 334 -3.34 8.19 15.29
N VAL A 335 -2.96 6.97 14.91
CA VAL A 335 -1.73 6.69 14.16
C VAL A 335 -1.98 5.75 13.00
N ASP A 336 -1.14 5.80 11.97
CA ASP A 336 -1.10 4.75 10.96
C ASP A 336 -0.63 3.41 11.58
N ALA A 337 -1.17 2.30 11.08
CA ALA A 337 -0.85 0.97 11.60
C ALA A 337 0.62 0.57 11.34
N ASP A 338 1.28 1.21 10.36
CA ASP A 338 2.70 1.05 10.05
C ASP A 338 3.60 2.07 10.79
N CYS A 339 3.08 2.72 11.83
CA CYS A 339 3.89 3.49 12.78
C CYS A 339 4.66 2.54 13.72
N LEU A 340 5.84 2.97 14.21
CA LEU A 340 6.61 2.30 15.26
C LEU A 340 7.10 3.35 16.27
N PHE A 341 6.79 3.16 17.55
CA PHE A 341 7.15 4.10 18.60
C PHE A 341 8.61 3.87 19.01
N ARG A 342 9.37 4.98 19.12
CA ARG A 342 10.80 4.96 19.46
C ARG A 342 11.09 5.55 20.84
N LYS A 343 10.18 6.37 21.35
CA LYS A 343 10.33 7.11 22.60
C LYS A 343 9.10 6.98 23.49
N ASN A 344 9.31 7.22 24.77
CA ASN A 344 8.26 7.28 25.76
C ASN A 344 7.48 8.61 25.62
N TRP A 345 6.16 8.54 25.47
CA TRP A 345 5.28 9.69 25.23
C TRP A 345 5.35 10.73 26.34
N ARG A 346 5.23 10.30 27.60
CA ARG A 346 5.24 11.22 28.75
C ARG A 346 6.55 12.00 28.85
N LYS A 347 7.69 11.33 28.66
CA LYS A 347 9.00 11.99 28.62
C LYS A 347 9.09 12.96 27.44
N TRP A 348 8.67 12.52 26.26
CA TRP A 348 8.77 13.32 25.04
C TRP A 348 7.92 14.60 25.11
N VAL A 349 6.68 14.50 25.61
CA VAL A 349 5.80 15.66 25.88
C VAL A 349 6.45 16.63 26.85
N ALA A 350 7.06 16.14 27.93
CA ALA A 350 7.74 16.98 28.91
C ALA A 350 9.01 17.65 28.35
N GLU A 351 9.79 16.93 27.54
CA GLU A 351 11.01 17.47 26.87
C GLU A 351 10.69 18.59 25.87
N HIS A 352 9.48 18.58 25.30
CA HIS A 352 9.03 19.55 24.30
C HIS A 352 8.04 20.58 24.85
N ASP A 353 7.76 20.57 26.17
CA ASP A 353 6.85 21.48 26.86
C ASP A 353 5.46 21.56 26.20
N LEU A 354 4.91 20.41 25.80
CA LEU A 354 3.68 20.35 25.00
C LEU A 354 2.42 20.43 25.88
N HIS A 355 1.62 21.46 25.63
CA HIS A 355 0.35 21.72 26.32
C HIS A 355 -0.85 21.89 25.35
N ALA A 356 -0.70 21.47 24.11
CA ALA A 356 -1.73 21.64 23.07
C ALA A 356 -2.91 20.66 23.21
N ASP A 357 -4.10 21.11 22.81
CA ASP A 357 -5.31 20.31 22.71
C ASP A 357 -5.29 19.36 21.50
N VAL A 358 -4.66 19.80 20.41
CA VAL A 358 -4.50 19.04 19.16
C VAL A 358 -3.03 19.04 18.76
N ILE A 359 -2.43 17.86 18.65
CA ILE A 359 -1.06 17.68 18.17
C ILE A 359 -1.12 16.91 16.86
N SER A 360 -0.56 17.44 15.79
CA SER A 360 -0.51 16.75 14.49
C SER A 360 0.88 16.80 13.88
N THR A 361 1.06 16.05 12.79
CA THR A 361 2.15 16.34 11.86
C THR A 361 1.81 17.56 11.02
N ASP A 362 2.84 18.18 10.44
CA ASP A 362 2.73 19.16 9.37
C ASP A 362 3.58 18.70 8.18
N GLN A 363 3.15 19.14 7.00
CA GLN A 363 3.98 19.12 5.82
C GLN A 363 4.17 20.57 5.35
N PRO A 364 5.39 21.12 5.47
CA PRO A 364 5.69 22.44 4.95
C PRO A 364 5.34 22.53 3.47
N PHE A 365 4.65 23.61 3.08
CA PHE A 365 4.26 23.89 1.70
C PHE A 365 3.29 22.85 1.09
N ALA A 366 2.51 22.15 1.92
CA ALA A 366 1.45 21.28 1.46
C ALA A 366 0.22 22.07 0.97
N PRO A 367 -0.48 21.57 -0.05
CA PRO A 367 -1.78 22.12 -0.44
C PRO A 367 -2.82 21.89 0.67
N PHE A 368 -3.95 22.61 0.57
CA PHE A 368 -5.02 22.54 1.57
C PHE A 368 -5.47 21.10 1.92
N TRP A 369 -5.62 20.23 0.91
CA TRP A 369 -6.09 18.85 1.12
C TRP A 369 -5.05 17.93 1.80
N GLU A 370 -3.84 18.41 2.08
CA GLU A 370 -2.81 17.72 2.88
C GLU A 370 -2.26 18.58 4.01
N LYS A 371 -2.92 19.72 4.33
CA LYS A 371 -2.45 20.66 5.36
C LYS A 371 -2.31 19.97 6.72
N VAL A 372 -3.23 19.07 7.05
CA VAL A 372 -3.13 18.18 8.22
C VAL A 372 -3.06 16.73 7.73
N PRO A 373 -1.87 16.11 7.72
CA PRO A 373 -1.71 14.72 7.35
C PRO A 373 -2.41 13.79 8.34
N GLY A 374 -3.00 12.70 7.85
CA GLY A 374 -3.77 11.77 8.67
C GLY A 374 -2.91 10.78 9.48
N GLY A 375 -1.59 10.74 9.28
CA GLY A 375 -0.72 9.68 9.82
C GLY A 375 -0.49 9.73 11.32
N PHE A 376 -0.57 10.92 11.93
CA PHE A 376 -0.49 11.10 13.39
C PHE A 376 -1.32 12.30 13.82
N VAL A 377 -2.31 12.07 14.69
CA VAL A 377 -3.12 13.12 15.32
C VAL A 377 -3.40 12.73 16.77
N TYR A 378 -2.95 13.54 17.72
CA TYR A 378 -3.30 13.45 19.13
C TYR A 378 -4.34 14.50 19.50
N LEU A 379 -5.33 14.08 20.27
CA LEU A 379 -6.51 14.84 20.66
C LEU A 379 -6.66 14.76 22.18
N ASN A 380 -6.62 15.90 22.85
CA ASN A 380 -6.95 16.00 24.26
C ASN A 380 -8.48 16.01 24.46
N ALA A 381 -8.98 15.51 25.58
CA ALA A 381 -10.42 15.45 25.90
C ALA A 381 -10.98 16.79 26.40
N THR A 382 -10.49 17.89 25.82
CA THR A 382 -10.95 19.26 26.10
C THR A 382 -12.08 19.63 25.15
N GLU A 383 -12.74 20.77 25.40
CA GLU A 383 -13.77 21.29 24.49
C GLU A 383 -13.22 21.53 23.07
N ILE A 384 -11.99 22.04 22.96
CA ILE A 384 -11.33 22.29 21.67
C ILE A 384 -11.07 20.97 20.95
N GLY A 385 -10.47 19.97 21.63
CA GLY A 385 -10.21 18.66 21.05
C GLY A 385 -11.49 17.96 20.56
N ARG A 386 -12.56 17.96 21.37
CA ARG A 386 -13.87 17.41 21.00
C ARG A 386 -14.49 18.12 19.80
N ARG A 387 -14.46 19.45 19.78
CA ARG A 387 -15.01 20.23 18.64
C ARG A 387 -14.24 19.98 17.36
N TYR A 388 -12.91 19.90 17.45
CA TYR A 388 -12.04 19.63 16.29
C TYR A 388 -12.36 18.27 15.67
N ILE A 389 -12.28 17.18 16.44
CA ILE A 389 -12.51 15.84 15.90
C ILE A 389 -13.99 15.61 15.57
N GLY A 390 -14.91 16.22 16.33
CA GLY A 390 -16.35 16.15 16.06
C GLY A 390 -16.71 16.72 14.69
N LEU A 391 -16.14 17.88 14.34
CA LEU A 391 -16.35 18.49 13.02
C LEU A 391 -15.73 17.63 11.89
N ALA A 392 -14.49 17.16 12.07
CA ALA A 392 -13.85 16.29 11.09
C ALA A 392 -14.65 15.00 10.88
N ALA A 393 -15.10 14.36 11.96
CA ALA A 393 -15.92 13.15 11.91
C ALA A 393 -17.25 13.38 11.20
N ALA A 394 -17.96 14.46 11.51
CA ALA A 394 -19.23 14.79 10.84
C ALA A 394 -19.03 15.05 9.35
N PHE A 395 -17.98 15.79 8.98
CA PHE A 395 -17.63 16.07 7.58
C PHE A 395 -17.32 14.80 6.79
N ILE A 396 -16.49 13.92 7.36
CA ILE A 396 -16.14 12.62 6.78
C ILE A 396 -17.38 11.75 6.63
N GLN A 397 -18.19 11.63 7.69
CA GLN A 397 -19.38 10.80 7.68
C GLN A 397 -20.38 11.27 6.62
N HIS A 398 -20.63 12.57 6.52
CA HIS A 398 -21.50 13.19 5.51
C HIS A 398 -21.07 12.78 4.09
N ASN A 399 -19.79 12.94 3.77
CA ASN A 399 -19.26 12.60 2.46
C ASN A 399 -19.28 11.09 2.16
N LEU A 400 -18.91 10.25 3.13
CA LEU A 400 -18.98 8.80 2.97
C LEU A 400 -20.41 8.31 2.72
N THR A 401 -21.42 8.92 3.36
CA THR A 401 -22.84 8.58 3.14
C THR A 401 -23.35 8.98 1.76
N GLN A 402 -22.78 10.01 1.16
CA GLN A 402 -23.09 10.43 -0.21
C GLN A 402 -22.24 9.70 -1.27
N HIS A 403 -21.39 8.75 -0.87
CA HIS A 403 -20.44 8.06 -1.73
C HIS A 403 -19.32 8.95 -2.31
N ASN A 404 -19.07 10.12 -1.71
CA ASN A 404 -17.92 10.97 -2.05
C ASN A 404 -16.65 10.35 -1.45
N ARG A 405 -15.94 9.56 -2.27
CA ARG A 405 -14.76 8.77 -1.86
C ARG A 405 -13.47 9.22 -2.55
N LEU A 406 -13.27 10.53 -2.65
CA LEU A 406 -12.04 11.09 -3.18
C LEU A 406 -10.86 10.78 -2.24
N TRP A 407 -9.71 10.42 -2.81
CA TRP A 407 -8.47 10.33 -2.03
C TRP A 407 -8.19 11.68 -1.34
N PHE A 408 -7.71 11.63 -0.09
CA PHE A 408 -7.59 12.75 0.86
C PHE A 408 -8.85 13.19 1.61
N LEU A 409 -9.98 12.48 1.52
CA LEU A 409 -11.19 12.85 2.29
C LEU A 409 -10.92 13.08 3.79
N ASP A 410 -10.11 12.20 4.40
CA ASP A 410 -9.69 12.31 5.79
C ASP A 410 -8.89 13.59 6.06
N GLN A 411 -7.86 13.83 5.26
CA GLN A 411 -6.99 15.01 5.39
C GLN A 411 -7.71 16.32 5.09
N ILE A 412 -8.65 16.32 4.13
CA ILE A 412 -9.55 17.45 3.88
C ILE A 412 -10.42 17.70 5.11
N GLY A 413 -11.05 16.67 5.69
CA GLY A 413 -11.86 16.80 6.91
C GLY A 413 -11.07 17.37 8.09
N LEU A 414 -9.85 16.90 8.31
CA LEU A 414 -8.93 17.43 9.33
C LEU A 414 -8.51 18.87 9.07
N SER A 415 -8.27 19.22 7.81
CA SER A 415 -7.86 20.56 7.40
C SER A 415 -8.99 21.58 7.49
N VAL A 416 -10.23 21.16 7.18
CA VAL A 416 -11.45 21.92 7.46
C VAL A 416 -11.60 22.14 8.96
N ALA A 417 -11.49 21.09 9.77
CA ALA A 417 -11.58 21.24 11.22
C ALA A 417 -10.49 22.17 11.78
N PHE A 418 -9.30 22.16 11.18
CA PHE A 418 -8.22 23.06 11.56
C PHE A 418 -8.59 24.52 11.30
N ASP A 419 -9.10 24.82 10.11
CA ASP A 419 -9.48 26.18 9.73
C ASP A 419 -10.69 26.68 10.54
N GLU A 420 -11.71 25.85 10.76
CA GLU A 420 -12.95 26.24 11.42
C GLU A 420 -12.85 26.28 12.96
N VAL A 421 -11.98 25.48 13.57
CA VAL A 421 -11.86 25.37 15.04
C VAL A 421 -10.58 25.98 15.58
N LEU A 422 -9.43 25.71 14.96
CA LEU A 422 -8.11 26.04 15.53
C LEU A 422 -7.58 27.40 15.05
N ALA A 423 -8.04 27.94 13.92
CA ALA A 423 -7.62 29.27 13.46
C ALA A 423 -7.92 30.38 14.48
N GLY A 424 -8.98 30.22 15.30
CA GLY A 424 -9.31 31.13 16.41
C GLY A 424 -8.64 30.81 17.75
N ALA A 425 -7.90 29.71 17.86
CA ALA A 425 -7.27 29.22 19.09
C ALA A 425 -5.88 28.60 18.83
N PRO A 426 -4.91 29.36 18.29
CA PRO A 426 -3.63 28.81 17.85
C PRO A 426 -2.76 28.22 18.98
N ALA A 427 -2.96 28.66 20.23
CA ALA A 427 -2.28 28.07 21.39
C ALA A 427 -2.78 26.64 21.71
N GLY A 428 -3.93 26.23 21.17
CA GLY A 428 -4.51 24.90 21.33
C GLY A 428 -3.94 23.87 20.36
N SER A 429 -3.03 24.24 19.45
CA SER A 429 -2.45 23.29 18.50
C SER A 429 -0.92 23.31 18.47
N TRP A 430 -0.33 22.16 18.15
CA TRP A 430 1.10 22.03 17.92
C TRP A 430 1.38 21.08 16.75
N GLN A 431 2.33 21.44 15.91
CA GLN A 431 2.74 20.64 14.76
C GLN A 431 4.23 20.30 14.81
N GLY A 432 4.55 19.01 14.75
CA GLY A 432 5.86 18.48 15.10
C GLY A 432 6.76 17.99 13.99
N GLY A 433 6.26 18.03 12.74
CA GLY A 433 6.93 17.52 11.55
C GLY A 433 7.65 16.20 11.77
N LYS A 434 8.89 16.13 11.26
CA LYS A 434 9.74 14.94 11.29
C LYS A 434 10.16 14.50 12.69
N LYS A 435 10.09 15.35 13.72
CA LYS A 435 10.43 14.93 15.09
C LYS A 435 9.34 14.07 15.72
N LEU A 436 8.08 14.25 15.29
CA LEU A 436 6.95 13.48 15.79
C LEU A 436 6.75 12.18 15.00
N PHE A 437 6.82 12.26 13.67
CA PHE A 437 6.50 11.18 12.74
C PHE A 437 7.46 11.21 11.56
N ASP A 438 8.42 10.28 11.52
CA ASP A 438 9.56 10.36 10.60
C ASP A 438 9.63 9.21 9.58
N ILE A 439 9.68 9.58 8.31
CA ILE A 439 9.95 8.67 7.18
C ILE A 439 11.46 8.44 6.97
N SER A 440 12.33 9.28 7.55
CA SER A 440 13.79 9.18 7.41
C SER A 440 14.47 8.34 8.52
N HIS A 441 13.68 7.88 9.48
CA HIS A 441 14.08 7.01 10.59
C HIS A 441 15.24 7.58 11.42
N ALA A 442 15.22 8.88 11.72
CA ALA A 442 16.18 9.56 12.58
C ALA A 442 16.04 9.09 14.05
N ASP A 443 17.16 9.02 14.78
CA ASP A 443 17.18 8.52 16.16
C ASP A 443 16.49 9.45 17.17
N ASP A 444 16.38 10.73 16.85
CA ASP A 444 15.71 11.73 17.68
C ASP A 444 14.19 11.80 17.44
N ALA A 445 13.66 11.10 16.43
CA ALA A 445 12.22 11.04 16.18
C ALA A 445 11.47 10.29 17.30
N PHE A 446 10.25 10.75 17.59
CA PHE A 446 9.33 10.10 18.52
C PHE A 446 8.84 8.76 17.98
N SER A 447 8.46 8.75 16.70
CA SER A 447 7.97 7.57 16.01
C SER A 447 8.49 7.51 14.58
N TRP A 448 8.63 6.30 14.06
CA TRP A 448 9.01 6.01 12.69
C TRP A 448 7.79 5.50 11.90
N VAL A 449 7.73 5.82 10.63
CA VAL A 449 6.72 5.28 9.70
C VAL A 449 7.43 4.68 8.49
N VAL A 450 6.77 3.74 7.82
CA VAL A 450 7.29 3.17 6.59
C VAL A 450 7.44 4.24 5.50
N THR A 451 8.44 4.10 4.62
CA THR A 451 8.55 4.96 3.44
C THR A 451 7.44 4.62 2.43
N THR A 452 7.38 5.35 1.31
CA THR A 452 6.49 5.01 0.19
C THR A 452 6.69 3.57 -0.32
N VAL A 453 7.86 2.96 -0.06
CA VAL A 453 8.19 1.56 -0.38
C VAL A 453 8.06 0.68 0.86
N LYS A 454 6.89 0.04 1.01
CA LYS A 454 6.51 -0.74 2.21
C LYS A 454 7.38 -1.95 2.54
N HIS A 455 8.13 -2.47 1.56
CA HIS A 455 8.97 -3.66 1.72
C HIS A 455 10.47 -3.38 1.48
N SER A 456 10.87 -2.11 1.45
CA SER A 456 12.29 -1.76 1.29
C SER A 456 13.10 -2.24 2.50
N ALA A 457 14.26 -2.84 2.25
CA ALA A 457 15.21 -3.15 3.30
C ALA A 457 15.71 -1.84 3.94
N GLY A 458 15.89 -1.82 5.26
CA GLY A 458 16.37 -0.63 5.96
C GLY A 458 16.02 -0.60 7.44
N ARG A 459 16.41 0.50 8.09
CA ARG A 459 16.32 0.71 9.56
C ARG A 459 14.94 0.43 10.13
N TYR A 460 13.88 0.84 9.41
CA TYR A 460 12.51 0.57 9.83
C TYR A 460 12.19 -0.92 9.89
N GLN A 461 12.46 -1.68 8.81
CA GLN A 461 12.14 -3.11 8.78
C GLN A 461 13.00 -3.90 9.76
N ASP A 462 14.28 -3.52 9.92
CA ASP A 462 15.16 -4.15 10.91
C ASP A 462 14.67 -3.90 12.33
N TYR A 463 14.22 -2.68 12.64
CA TYR A 463 13.64 -2.41 13.94
C TYR A 463 12.33 -3.17 14.15
N LYS A 464 11.41 -3.15 13.18
CA LYS A 464 10.13 -3.89 13.22
C LYS A 464 10.39 -5.37 13.50
N ARG A 465 11.28 -6.00 12.74
CA ARG A 465 11.69 -7.40 12.93
C ARG A 465 12.21 -7.63 14.34
N SER A 466 13.10 -6.77 14.81
CA SER A 466 13.68 -6.91 16.16
C SER A 466 12.65 -6.80 17.28
N VAL A 467 11.63 -5.95 17.12
CA VAL A 467 10.51 -5.80 18.07
C VAL A 467 9.68 -7.09 18.07
N LEU A 468 9.25 -7.54 16.88
CA LEU A 468 8.46 -8.76 16.75
C LEU A 468 9.19 -9.97 17.36
N GLU A 469 10.48 -10.15 17.06
CA GLU A 469 11.30 -11.23 17.60
C GLU A 469 11.45 -11.18 19.13
N ARG A 470 11.63 -9.98 19.72
CA ARG A 470 11.67 -9.81 21.19
C ARG A 470 10.32 -10.09 21.85
N GLN A 471 9.23 -9.78 21.15
CA GLN A 471 7.90 -10.22 21.57
C GLN A 471 7.66 -11.70 21.24
N GLY A 472 8.60 -12.43 20.64
CA GLY A 472 8.43 -13.83 20.29
C GLY A 472 7.50 -14.10 19.10
N TRP A 473 7.11 -13.08 18.35
CA TRP A 473 6.32 -13.26 17.13
C TRP A 473 7.19 -13.63 15.93
N LEU A 474 6.60 -14.45 15.05
CA LEU A 474 7.12 -14.68 13.71
C LEU A 474 7.03 -13.37 12.91
N SER A 475 8.14 -12.97 12.27
CA SER A 475 8.24 -11.71 11.53
C SER A 475 8.38 -11.99 10.03
N TRP A 476 7.41 -11.54 9.24
CA TRP A 476 7.47 -11.55 7.77
C TRP A 476 7.11 -10.20 7.15
N ASN A 477 7.49 -10.00 5.89
CA ASN A 477 7.09 -8.86 5.08
C ASN A 477 5.98 -9.23 4.10
N THR A 478 6.05 -10.44 3.54
CA THR A 478 5.00 -11.01 2.69
C THR A 478 4.69 -12.45 3.15
N PRO A 479 3.52 -13.00 2.83
CA PRO A 479 3.18 -14.38 3.15
C PRO A 479 4.25 -15.40 2.73
N GLY A 480 4.84 -15.20 1.55
CA GLY A 480 5.90 -16.07 1.02
C GLY A 480 7.17 -16.14 1.88
N ASP A 481 7.44 -15.15 2.74
CA ASP A 481 8.56 -15.20 3.69
C ASP A 481 8.39 -16.32 4.71
N ILE A 482 7.17 -16.77 5.03
CA ILE A 482 6.93 -17.80 6.04
C ILE A 482 7.61 -19.11 5.66
N PHE A 483 7.59 -19.50 4.38
CA PHE A 483 8.29 -20.68 3.90
C PHE A 483 9.82 -20.53 3.99
N ARG A 484 10.35 -19.34 3.70
CA ARG A 484 11.76 -19.03 3.89
C ARG A 484 12.15 -19.13 5.36
N ILE A 485 11.36 -18.52 6.25
CA ILE A 485 11.60 -18.57 7.70
C ILE A 485 11.54 -20.02 8.21
N LEU A 486 10.58 -20.80 7.73
CA LEU A 486 10.49 -22.22 8.06
C LEU A 486 11.76 -22.98 7.65
N SER A 487 12.29 -22.69 6.47
CA SER A 487 13.53 -23.27 5.94
C SER A 487 14.77 -22.86 6.73
N GLU A 488 14.84 -21.61 7.20
CA GLU A 488 15.94 -21.08 8.00
C GLU A 488 15.93 -21.62 9.45
N ARG A 489 14.74 -21.87 9.99
CA ARG A 489 14.54 -22.35 11.38
C ARG A 489 14.68 -23.86 11.53
N ASN A 490 14.21 -24.64 10.56
CA ASN A 490 14.23 -26.10 10.61
C ASN A 490 15.43 -26.67 9.84
N GLN A 491 16.07 -27.70 10.39
CA GLN A 491 17.10 -28.44 9.64
C GLN A 491 16.53 -29.31 8.51
N LYS A 492 15.26 -29.71 8.61
CA LYS A 492 14.52 -30.48 7.60
C LYS A 492 13.05 -30.08 7.63
N VAL A 493 12.48 -29.78 6.47
CA VAL A 493 11.06 -29.45 6.32
C VAL A 493 10.38 -30.56 5.52
N SER A 494 9.28 -31.10 6.04
CA SER A 494 8.43 -32.07 5.34
C SER A 494 7.14 -31.40 4.83
N PHE A 495 6.74 -31.65 3.59
CA PHE A 495 5.51 -31.07 3.03
C PHE A 495 4.58 -32.12 2.40
N LEU A 496 3.31 -31.75 2.28
CA LEU A 496 2.32 -32.43 1.47
C LEU A 496 1.69 -31.39 0.54
N GLN A 497 1.81 -31.59 -0.77
CA GLN A 497 1.23 -30.75 -1.79
C GLN A 497 0.19 -31.52 -2.59
N VAL A 498 -1.04 -31.02 -2.60
CA VAL A 498 -2.16 -31.57 -3.37
C VAL A 498 -2.49 -30.63 -4.51
N GLY A 499 -2.36 -31.13 -5.74
CA GLY A 499 -2.46 -30.34 -6.97
C GLY A 499 -1.12 -29.69 -7.32
N ALA A 500 -0.12 -30.54 -7.59
CA ALA A 500 1.23 -30.08 -7.88
C ALA A 500 1.42 -29.60 -9.32
N MET A 501 0.53 -29.93 -10.27
CA MET A 501 0.66 -29.60 -11.69
C MET A 501 2.04 -30.03 -12.25
N ASP A 502 2.83 -29.10 -12.78
CA ASP A 502 4.19 -29.34 -13.26
C ASP A 502 5.26 -29.11 -12.17
N GLY A 503 4.84 -28.70 -10.96
CA GLY A 503 5.67 -28.46 -9.80
C GLY A 503 6.67 -27.33 -9.97
N LYS A 504 6.38 -26.36 -10.83
CA LYS A 504 7.27 -25.22 -11.11
C LYS A 504 6.47 -23.97 -11.47
N SER A 505 5.53 -24.08 -12.39
CA SER A 505 4.68 -22.98 -12.82
C SER A 505 3.68 -22.69 -11.70
N TYR A 506 3.65 -21.45 -11.22
CA TYR A 506 2.74 -21.00 -10.16
C TYR A 506 2.87 -21.78 -8.83
N ASP A 507 3.96 -22.54 -8.64
CA ASP A 507 4.17 -23.37 -7.46
C ASP A 507 5.01 -22.62 -6.40
N PRO A 508 4.43 -22.30 -5.22
CA PRO A 508 5.15 -21.58 -4.17
C PRO A 508 6.18 -22.45 -3.41
N ILE A 509 6.10 -23.79 -3.51
CA ILE A 509 7.00 -24.74 -2.84
C ILE A 509 8.26 -25.03 -3.65
N HIS A 510 8.18 -24.97 -4.99
CA HIS A 510 9.29 -25.31 -5.89
C HIS A 510 10.65 -24.69 -5.49
N PRO A 511 10.74 -23.37 -5.20
CA PRO A 511 12.01 -22.76 -4.83
C PRO A 511 12.63 -23.40 -3.57
N TYR A 512 11.81 -23.79 -2.60
CA TYR A 512 12.25 -24.30 -1.30
C TYR A 512 12.72 -25.75 -1.36
N VAL A 513 12.09 -26.56 -2.21
CA VAL A 513 12.60 -27.91 -2.52
C VAL A 513 13.97 -27.82 -3.18
N LYS A 514 14.14 -26.95 -4.19
CA LYS A 514 15.41 -26.84 -4.93
C LYS A 514 16.54 -26.22 -4.10
N GLN A 515 16.23 -25.24 -3.26
CA GLN A 515 17.26 -24.49 -2.51
C GLN A 515 17.56 -25.08 -1.14
N PHE A 516 16.54 -25.59 -0.43
CA PHE A 516 16.67 -26.05 0.96
C PHE A 516 16.47 -27.56 1.12
N GLY A 517 16.19 -28.29 0.03
CA GLY A 517 16.06 -29.76 0.07
C GLY A 517 14.85 -30.23 0.87
N TRP A 518 13.74 -29.50 0.80
CA TRP A 518 12.47 -29.96 1.38
C TRP A 518 12.10 -31.33 0.85
N THR A 519 11.59 -32.18 1.73
CA THR A 519 11.14 -33.54 1.43
C THR A 519 9.63 -33.62 1.54
N GLY A 520 8.95 -34.49 0.82
CA GLY A 520 7.49 -34.50 0.89
C GLY A 520 6.79 -35.32 -0.17
N ILE A 521 5.46 -35.24 -0.15
CA ILE A 521 4.57 -35.85 -1.15
C ILE A 521 4.04 -34.76 -2.08
N LEU A 522 4.13 -35.03 -3.39
CA LEU A 522 3.52 -34.25 -4.45
C LEU A 522 2.42 -35.10 -5.10
N VAL A 523 1.17 -34.64 -5.02
CA VAL A 523 0.00 -35.31 -5.61
C VAL A 523 -0.44 -34.54 -6.86
N GLU A 524 -0.51 -35.24 -8.00
CA GLU A 524 -0.94 -34.67 -9.28
C GLU A 524 -1.72 -35.73 -10.08
N PRO A 525 -3.00 -35.52 -10.43
CA PRO A 525 -3.82 -36.53 -11.10
C PRO A 525 -3.51 -36.76 -12.58
N LEU A 526 -2.97 -35.78 -13.31
CA LEU A 526 -2.79 -35.87 -14.76
C LEU A 526 -1.43 -36.52 -15.09
N PRO A 527 -1.39 -37.65 -15.83
CA PRO A 527 -0.14 -38.36 -16.13
C PRO A 527 0.90 -37.55 -16.90
N ASP A 528 0.47 -36.66 -17.80
CA ASP A 528 1.37 -35.77 -18.54
C ASP A 528 1.95 -34.66 -17.66
N MET A 529 1.17 -34.11 -16.72
CA MET A 529 1.67 -33.14 -15.73
C MET A 529 2.57 -33.82 -14.72
N MET A 530 2.20 -34.99 -14.21
CA MET A 530 3.04 -35.84 -13.34
C MET A 530 4.40 -36.17 -13.96
N SER A 531 4.44 -36.41 -15.28
CA SER A 531 5.68 -36.65 -16.00
C SER A 531 6.58 -35.41 -16.01
N GLN A 532 6.00 -34.22 -16.22
CA GLN A 532 6.72 -32.94 -16.17
C GLN A 532 7.17 -32.61 -14.75
N LEU A 533 6.33 -32.84 -13.76
CA LEU A 533 6.60 -32.69 -12.34
C LEU A 533 7.87 -33.48 -11.92
N LYS A 534 7.93 -34.77 -12.27
CA LYS A 534 9.12 -35.60 -12.02
C LYS A 534 10.36 -35.09 -12.74
N ALA A 535 10.21 -34.58 -13.97
CA ALA A 535 11.32 -34.01 -14.72
C ALA A 535 11.83 -32.70 -14.09
N ASN A 536 10.95 -31.81 -13.66
CA ASN A 536 11.29 -30.53 -13.02
C ASN A 536 11.97 -30.74 -11.67
N TYR A 537 11.62 -31.80 -10.95
CA TYR A 537 12.26 -32.18 -9.70
C TYR A 537 13.43 -33.16 -9.84
N ALA A 538 13.87 -33.48 -11.07
CA ALA A 538 15.03 -34.34 -11.29
C ALA A 538 16.26 -33.86 -10.49
N GLY A 539 16.92 -34.79 -9.81
CA GLY A 539 18.06 -34.53 -8.93
C GLY A 539 17.70 -34.09 -7.50
N SER A 540 16.41 -33.94 -7.18
CA SER A 540 15.95 -33.63 -5.80
C SER A 540 15.68 -34.93 -5.05
N ALA A 541 16.17 -35.06 -3.82
CA ALA A 541 16.01 -36.26 -3.00
C ALA A 541 14.83 -36.13 -2.02
N GLY A 542 14.28 -37.26 -1.59
CA GLY A 542 13.23 -37.30 -0.57
C GLY A 542 11.85 -36.83 -1.02
N LEU A 543 11.58 -36.87 -2.33
CA LEU A 543 10.27 -36.56 -2.91
C LEU A 543 9.52 -37.85 -3.29
N ILE A 544 8.25 -37.89 -2.95
CA ILE A 544 7.31 -38.96 -3.29
C ILE A 544 6.27 -38.38 -4.24
N PHE A 545 5.98 -39.10 -5.33
CA PHE A 545 5.08 -38.63 -6.38
C PHE A 545 3.86 -39.54 -6.49
N GLU A 546 2.68 -38.98 -6.34
CA GLU A 546 1.41 -39.71 -6.29
C GLU A 546 0.48 -39.30 -7.43
N ASN A 547 0.29 -40.19 -8.40
CA ASN A 547 -0.47 -39.88 -9.62
C ASN A 547 -1.95 -40.22 -9.46
N VAL A 548 -2.60 -39.54 -8.52
CA VAL A 548 -4.01 -39.70 -8.18
C VAL A 548 -4.64 -38.33 -7.94
N ALA A 549 -5.94 -38.22 -8.09
CA ALA A 549 -6.71 -37.11 -7.54
C ALA A 549 -7.05 -37.41 -6.07
N ILE A 550 -7.13 -36.38 -5.24
CA ILE A 550 -7.73 -36.54 -3.91
C ILE A 550 -9.24 -36.47 -4.05
N ALA A 551 -9.92 -37.51 -3.58
CA ALA A 551 -11.37 -37.68 -3.67
C ALA A 551 -11.92 -38.27 -2.37
N GLU A 552 -13.23 -38.14 -2.12
CA GLU A 552 -13.85 -38.63 -0.89
C GLU A 552 -13.82 -40.17 -0.76
N GLN A 553 -13.72 -40.87 -1.89
CA GLN A 553 -13.64 -42.33 -1.96
C GLN A 553 -12.69 -42.78 -3.07
N ALA A 554 -12.19 -44.01 -2.97
CA ALA A 554 -11.39 -44.61 -4.02
C ALA A 554 -12.24 -44.87 -5.27
N GLY A 555 -11.75 -44.53 -6.45
CA GLY A 555 -12.50 -44.72 -7.69
C GLY A 555 -11.85 -44.10 -8.92
N SER A 556 -12.61 -44.05 -10.02
CA SER A 556 -12.21 -43.32 -11.22
C SER A 556 -13.19 -42.18 -11.46
N PHE A 557 -12.67 -40.98 -11.66
CA PHE A 557 -13.47 -39.74 -11.74
C PHE A 557 -13.15 -38.95 -13.00
N PRO A 558 -14.15 -38.28 -13.61
CA PRO A 558 -13.91 -37.38 -14.72
C PRO A 558 -13.23 -36.09 -14.23
N LEU A 559 -12.10 -35.74 -14.84
CA LEU A 559 -11.40 -34.48 -14.62
C LEU A 559 -11.46 -33.64 -15.91
N TYR A 560 -11.92 -32.41 -15.78
CA TYR A 560 -12.12 -31.48 -16.90
C TYR A 560 -10.89 -30.57 -17.00
N ARG A 561 -10.31 -30.46 -18.20
CA ARG A 561 -9.11 -29.65 -18.46
C ARG A 561 -9.06 -29.15 -19.90
N VAL A 562 -8.20 -28.17 -20.17
CA VAL A 562 -7.74 -27.86 -21.53
C VAL A 562 -6.31 -28.39 -21.68
N THR A 563 -6.01 -29.15 -22.73
CA THR A 563 -4.67 -29.73 -22.89
C THR A 563 -3.67 -28.69 -23.40
N GLN A 564 -2.38 -28.87 -23.05
CA GLN A 564 -1.30 -27.99 -23.52
C GLN A 564 -1.15 -27.96 -25.05
N GLU A 565 -1.56 -29.03 -25.73
CA GLU A 565 -1.61 -29.06 -27.20
C GLU A 565 -2.74 -28.16 -27.72
N THR A 566 -3.94 -28.26 -27.16
CA THR A 566 -5.09 -27.43 -27.54
C THR A 566 -4.81 -25.96 -27.30
N ILE A 567 -4.20 -25.60 -26.16
CA ILE A 567 -3.81 -24.22 -25.83
C ILE A 567 -2.89 -23.65 -26.91
N ARG A 568 -1.82 -24.36 -27.27
CA ARG A 568 -0.87 -23.94 -28.31
C ARG A 568 -1.52 -23.86 -29.69
N LYS A 569 -2.31 -24.86 -30.05
CA LYS A 569 -2.97 -24.96 -31.36
C LYS A 569 -3.96 -23.82 -31.60
N HIS A 570 -4.68 -23.41 -30.58
CA HIS A 570 -5.74 -22.40 -30.67
C HIS A 570 -5.33 -21.03 -30.09
N ASN A 571 -4.07 -20.87 -29.71
CA ASN A 571 -3.53 -19.66 -29.09
C ASN A 571 -4.39 -19.16 -27.90
N LEU A 572 -4.78 -20.10 -27.03
CA LEU A 572 -5.57 -19.82 -25.83
C LEU A 572 -4.68 -19.27 -24.71
N PRO A 573 -5.24 -18.62 -23.68
CA PRO A 573 -4.46 -18.15 -22.54
C PRO A 573 -3.65 -19.28 -21.87
N HIS A 574 -2.35 -19.04 -21.65
CA HIS A 574 -1.42 -20.07 -21.15
C HIS A 574 -1.79 -20.59 -19.75
N TRP A 575 -2.40 -19.75 -18.91
CA TRP A 575 -2.81 -20.13 -17.54
C TRP A 575 -3.84 -21.27 -17.52
N LEU A 576 -4.58 -21.51 -18.62
CA LEU A 576 -5.48 -22.67 -18.75
C LEU A 576 -4.75 -24.01 -18.62
N GLY A 577 -3.44 -24.04 -18.85
CA GLY A 577 -2.64 -25.26 -18.73
C GLY A 577 -2.53 -25.77 -17.29
N GLY A 578 -2.67 -24.88 -16.30
CA GLY A 578 -2.71 -25.24 -14.87
C GLY A 578 -4.10 -25.62 -14.36
N MET A 579 -5.15 -25.31 -15.13
CA MET A 579 -6.53 -25.50 -14.67
C MET A 579 -7.06 -26.90 -14.99
N SER A 580 -7.23 -27.73 -13.95
CA SER A 580 -7.94 -29.00 -14.04
C SER A 580 -8.86 -29.20 -12.84
N THR A 581 -10.12 -29.57 -13.05
CA THR A 581 -11.15 -29.52 -12.00
C THR A 581 -12.16 -30.65 -12.13
N PHE A 582 -12.82 -31.00 -11.03
CA PHE A 582 -13.97 -31.90 -11.02
C PHE A 582 -15.28 -31.22 -11.46
N SER A 583 -15.32 -29.90 -11.61
CA SER A 583 -16.50 -29.17 -12.06
C SER A 583 -16.61 -29.12 -13.58
N ASP A 584 -17.74 -29.58 -14.11
CA ASP A 584 -18.07 -29.51 -15.53
C ASP A 584 -18.45 -28.10 -16.02
N THR A 585 -18.68 -27.16 -15.09
CA THR A 585 -19.10 -25.79 -15.41
C THR A 585 -17.99 -24.75 -15.32
N LYS A 586 -16.89 -25.01 -14.61
CA LYS A 586 -15.83 -24.01 -14.39
C LYS A 586 -15.16 -23.55 -15.68
N LEU A 587 -14.94 -24.47 -16.62
CA LEU A 587 -14.35 -24.20 -17.93
C LEU A 587 -15.41 -23.88 -19.02
N LYS A 588 -16.63 -23.44 -18.64
CA LYS A 588 -17.74 -23.20 -19.58
C LYS A 588 -17.40 -22.24 -20.72
N ASP A 589 -16.57 -21.23 -20.47
CA ASP A 589 -16.16 -20.24 -21.47
C ASP A 589 -15.21 -20.83 -22.53
N TYR A 590 -14.64 -22.00 -22.24
CA TYR A 590 -13.75 -22.77 -23.11
C TYR A 590 -14.32 -24.14 -23.47
N LYS A 591 -15.64 -24.36 -23.31
CA LYS A 591 -16.30 -25.68 -23.44
C LYS A 591 -15.92 -26.45 -24.70
N ASP A 592 -15.69 -25.76 -25.82
CA ASP A 592 -15.34 -26.36 -27.11
C ASP A 592 -13.91 -26.93 -27.14
N TYR A 593 -13.09 -26.58 -26.16
CA TYR A 593 -11.70 -26.98 -25.98
C TYR A 593 -11.48 -27.89 -24.76
N VAL A 594 -12.53 -28.13 -23.96
CA VAL A 594 -12.45 -28.96 -22.76
C VAL A 594 -12.33 -30.43 -23.14
N HIS A 595 -11.33 -31.09 -22.57
CA HIS A 595 -11.13 -32.52 -22.62
C HIS A 595 -11.47 -33.13 -21.25
N VAL A 596 -12.26 -34.20 -21.26
CA VAL A 596 -12.57 -34.98 -20.05
C VAL A 596 -11.61 -36.15 -19.98
N GLN A 597 -10.82 -36.21 -18.91
CA GLN A 597 -9.86 -37.26 -18.66
C GLN A 597 -10.24 -38.02 -17.39
N MET A 598 -10.41 -39.34 -17.50
CA MET A 598 -10.63 -40.18 -16.32
C MET A 598 -9.33 -40.32 -15.55
N VAL A 599 -9.37 -40.02 -14.25
CA VAL A 599 -8.23 -40.13 -13.33
C VAL A 599 -8.57 -41.04 -12.16
N GLU A 600 -7.58 -41.71 -11.58
CA GLU A 600 -7.77 -42.45 -10.34
C GLU A 600 -7.90 -41.46 -9.18
N GLY A 601 -8.91 -41.63 -8.34
CA GLY A 601 -9.13 -40.86 -7.12
C GLY A 601 -8.90 -41.70 -5.87
N GLN A 602 -8.31 -41.11 -4.83
CA GLN A 602 -8.07 -41.75 -3.53
C GLN A 602 -8.35 -40.77 -2.37
N PRO A 603 -8.85 -41.25 -1.21
CA PRO A 603 -8.91 -40.43 0.00
C PRO A 603 -7.52 -39.98 0.46
N LEU A 604 -7.41 -38.74 0.96
CA LEU A 604 -6.14 -38.15 1.41
C LEU A 604 -5.45 -39.02 2.46
N ARG A 605 -6.21 -39.52 3.44
CA ARG A 605 -5.72 -40.43 4.48
C ARG A 605 -5.04 -41.69 3.91
N THR A 606 -5.52 -42.21 2.79
CA THR A 606 -4.96 -43.41 2.15
C THR A 606 -3.60 -43.10 1.53
N VAL A 607 -3.50 -41.94 0.87
CA VAL A 607 -2.26 -41.45 0.27
C VAL A 607 -1.21 -41.19 1.35
N ILE A 608 -1.58 -40.54 2.45
CA ILE A 608 -0.65 -40.29 3.57
C ILE A 608 -0.18 -41.61 4.20
N ALA A 609 -1.12 -42.51 4.54
CA ALA A 609 -0.80 -43.75 5.24
C ALA A 609 0.13 -44.68 4.45
N ARG A 610 -0.09 -44.84 3.14
CA ARG A 610 0.72 -45.75 2.30
C ARG A 610 2.15 -45.27 2.08
N ASN A 611 2.39 -43.96 2.23
CA ASN A 611 3.72 -43.36 2.07
C ASN A 611 4.49 -43.24 3.38
N GLY A 612 3.90 -43.65 4.51
CA GLY A 612 4.59 -43.70 5.80
C GLY A 612 5.10 -42.35 6.28
N VAL A 613 4.36 -41.27 5.99
CA VAL A 613 4.74 -39.91 6.40
C VAL A 613 4.64 -39.79 7.91
N SER A 614 5.73 -39.40 8.56
CA SER A 614 5.78 -39.23 10.01
C SER A 614 5.53 -37.78 10.46
N ASN A 615 5.74 -36.81 9.56
CA ASN A 615 5.55 -35.40 9.85
C ASN A 615 5.16 -34.61 8.59
N ILE A 616 4.33 -33.59 8.77
CA ILE A 616 3.94 -32.64 7.73
C ILE A 616 4.07 -31.26 8.36
N ASP A 617 5.13 -30.52 8.00
CA ASP A 617 5.33 -29.13 8.43
C ASP A 617 4.55 -28.16 7.54
N VAL A 618 4.35 -28.49 6.26
CA VAL A 618 3.62 -27.65 5.29
C VAL A 618 2.55 -28.45 4.56
N LEU A 619 1.34 -27.90 4.50
CA LEU A 619 0.23 -28.40 3.70
C LEU A 619 -0.09 -27.38 2.60
N GLN A 620 0.12 -27.74 1.34
CA GLN A 620 -0.26 -26.94 0.17
C GLN A 620 -1.43 -27.62 -0.54
N ILE A 621 -2.48 -26.86 -0.82
CA ILE A 621 -3.68 -27.35 -1.51
C ILE A 621 -4.03 -26.35 -2.62
N ASP A 622 -4.00 -26.83 -3.86
CA ASP A 622 -4.44 -26.08 -5.03
C ASP A 622 -5.09 -27.05 -6.03
N THR A 623 -6.40 -27.22 -5.90
CA THR A 623 -7.19 -28.23 -6.61
C THR A 623 -8.34 -27.62 -7.40
N GLU A 624 -8.24 -26.32 -7.71
CA GLU A 624 -9.11 -25.62 -8.63
C GLU A 624 -10.60 -25.78 -8.25
N GLY A 625 -10.92 -25.68 -6.95
CA GLY A 625 -12.27 -25.69 -6.38
C GLY A 625 -12.65 -26.93 -5.59
N PHE A 626 -11.76 -27.93 -5.42
CA PHE A 626 -11.99 -29.07 -4.51
C PHE A 626 -11.27 -28.89 -3.15
N ASP A 627 -10.72 -27.70 -2.91
CA ASP A 627 -9.69 -27.40 -1.91
C ASP A 627 -10.17 -27.64 -0.48
N TYR A 628 -11.34 -27.12 -0.14
CA TYR A 628 -11.92 -27.33 1.18
C TYR A 628 -12.24 -28.81 1.47
N ARG A 629 -12.63 -29.57 0.44
CA ARG A 629 -12.88 -31.02 0.58
C ARG A 629 -11.60 -31.83 0.75
N VAL A 630 -10.48 -31.37 0.20
CA VAL A 630 -9.16 -31.92 0.51
C VAL A 630 -8.78 -31.58 1.95
N PHE A 631 -8.89 -30.31 2.34
CA PHE A 631 -8.58 -29.82 3.68
C PHE A 631 -9.32 -30.61 4.78
N ARG A 632 -10.62 -30.82 4.61
CA ARG A 632 -11.49 -31.57 5.53
C ARG A 632 -11.11 -33.03 5.77
N GLN A 633 -10.30 -33.62 4.88
CA GLN A 633 -9.81 -34.99 5.04
C GLN A 633 -8.51 -35.06 5.85
N PHE A 634 -7.89 -33.92 6.16
CA PHE A 634 -6.64 -33.85 6.90
C PHE A 634 -6.84 -34.15 8.39
N ASP A 635 -6.01 -35.05 8.94
CA ASP A 635 -6.10 -35.45 10.34
C ASP A 635 -5.19 -34.57 11.22
N PHE A 636 -5.78 -33.50 11.76
CA PHE A 636 -5.09 -32.55 12.63
C PHE A 636 -4.68 -33.12 14.00
N ALA A 637 -5.23 -34.27 14.40
CA ALA A 637 -4.81 -34.96 15.62
C ALA A 637 -3.53 -35.77 15.39
N ALA A 638 -3.35 -36.31 14.17
CA ALA A 638 -2.14 -37.04 13.78
C ALA A 638 -1.01 -36.13 13.29
N TYR A 639 -1.35 -35.03 12.61
CA TYR A 639 -0.38 -34.12 12.00
C TYR A 639 -0.69 -32.67 12.35
N ARG A 640 0.34 -31.85 12.53
CA ARG A 640 0.18 -30.42 12.82
C ARG A 640 1.08 -29.57 11.93
N PRO A 641 0.63 -29.26 10.70
CA PRO A 641 1.35 -28.35 9.82
C PRO A 641 1.64 -27.03 10.51
N LYS A 642 2.87 -26.54 10.42
CA LYS A 642 3.21 -25.19 10.86
C LYS A 642 2.61 -24.15 9.93
N VAL A 643 2.47 -24.50 8.65
CA VAL A 643 1.94 -23.63 7.60
C VAL A 643 0.97 -24.43 6.74
N ILE A 644 -0.18 -23.83 6.46
CA ILE A 644 -1.14 -24.32 5.48
C ILE A 644 -1.31 -23.21 4.45
N ASN A 645 -1.18 -23.54 3.18
CA ASN A 645 -1.51 -22.63 2.10
C ASN A 645 -2.54 -23.30 1.19
N ILE A 646 -3.65 -22.60 0.95
CA ILE A 646 -4.81 -23.15 0.27
C ILE A 646 -5.39 -22.13 -0.69
N GLU A 647 -5.66 -22.56 -1.93
CA GLU A 647 -6.39 -21.74 -2.90
C GLU A 647 -7.84 -21.54 -2.43
N VAL A 648 -8.32 -20.29 -2.41
CA VAL A 648 -9.67 -19.96 -1.92
C VAL A 648 -10.52 -19.19 -2.93
N VAL A 649 -9.95 -18.73 -4.05
CA VAL A 649 -10.68 -17.97 -5.08
C VAL A 649 -11.85 -18.76 -5.68
N ASN A 650 -11.74 -20.09 -5.69
CA ASN A 650 -12.72 -20.99 -6.27
C ASN A 650 -13.72 -21.57 -5.26
N LEU A 651 -13.59 -21.22 -3.97
CA LEU A 651 -14.49 -21.71 -2.92
C LEU A 651 -15.79 -20.89 -2.87
N SER A 652 -16.89 -21.58 -2.61
CA SER A 652 -18.16 -20.93 -2.26
C SER A 652 -18.01 -20.10 -0.98
N ARG A 653 -18.98 -19.20 -0.73
CA ARG A 653 -18.97 -18.43 0.52
C ARG A 653 -19.08 -19.36 1.74
N GLU A 654 -19.94 -20.37 1.63
CA GLU A 654 -20.17 -21.38 2.67
C GLU A 654 -18.91 -22.18 2.96
N GLU A 655 -18.15 -22.58 1.93
CA GLU A 655 -16.88 -23.30 2.11
C GLU A 655 -15.80 -22.41 2.71
N ARG A 656 -15.72 -21.13 2.33
CA ARG A 656 -14.78 -20.19 2.94
C ARG A 656 -15.07 -19.93 4.41
N ASP A 657 -16.35 -19.74 4.76
CA ASP A 657 -16.78 -19.54 6.14
C ASP A 657 -16.49 -20.79 6.99
N ALA A 658 -16.71 -21.98 6.44
CA ALA A 658 -16.43 -23.24 7.13
C ALA A 658 -14.92 -23.51 7.28
N LEU A 659 -14.11 -23.26 6.24
CA LEU A 659 -12.65 -23.31 6.30
C LEU A 659 -12.10 -22.38 7.38
N ALA A 660 -12.60 -21.13 7.44
CA ALA A 660 -12.20 -20.16 8.45
C ALA A 660 -12.51 -20.64 9.87
N SER A 661 -13.70 -21.22 10.10
CA SER A 661 -14.08 -21.80 11.39
C SER A 661 -13.17 -22.96 11.77
N ASP A 662 -12.98 -23.91 10.86
CA ASP A 662 -12.16 -25.11 11.11
C ASP A 662 -10.70 -24.71 11.44
N LEU A 663 -10.12 -23.72 10.74
CA LEU A 663 -8.76 -23.24 11.02
C LEU A 663 -8.63 -22.64 12.43
N VAL A 664 -9.61 -21.83 12.86
CA VAL A 664 -9.59 -21.27 14.23
C VAL A 664 -9.72 -22.38 15.27
N ASP A 665 -10.62 -23.35 15.06
CA ASP A 665 -10.82 -24.47 15.96
C ASP A 665 -9.55 -25.34 16.10
N GLN A 666 -8.74 -25.44 15.04
CA GLN A 666 -7.45 -26.14 15.08
C GLN A 666 -6.29 -25.30 15.66
N GLY A 667 -6.54 -24.03 15.99
CA GLY A 667 -5.55 -23.12 16.59
C GLY A 667 -4.60 -22.51 15.56
N TYR A 668 -5.12 -22.08 14.40
CA TYR A 668 -4.37 -21.36 13.39
C TYR A 668 -4.79 -19.88 13.32
N VAL A 669 -3.82 -19.01 13.04
CA VAL A 669 -4.07 -17.65 12.54
C VAL A 669 -3.96 -17.65 11.03
N PHE A 670 -4.78 -16.88 10.34
CA PHE A 670 -4.74 -16.85 8.88
C PHE A 670 -5.02 -15.47 8.30
N PHE A 671 -4.57 -15.31 7.05
CA PHE A 671 -4.83 -14.12 6.26
C PHE A 671 -4.97 -14.50 4.78
N TYR A 672 -5.75 -13.69 4.08
CA TYR A 672 -5.95 -13.83 2.64
C TYR A 672 -4.87 -13.05 1.89
N TYR A 673 -4.34 -13.62 0.82
CA TYR A 673 -3.43 -12.92 -0.08
C TYR A 673 -3.65 -13.42 -1.52
N GLU A 674 -3.78 -12.48 -2.45
CA GLU A 674 -4.08 -12.79 -3.86
C GLU A 674 -5.31 -13.71 -4.01
N MET A 675 -5.11 -14.96 -4.44
CA MET A 675 -6.15 -15.99 -4.63
C MET A 675 -6.16 -17.05 -3.53
N ASP A 676 -5.27 -16.90 -2.55
CA ASP A 676 -4.92 -17.89 -1.54
C ASP A 676 -5.29 -17.42 -0.12
N LEU A 677 -5.30 -18.38 0.78
CA LEU A 677 -5.26 -18.18 2.22
C LEU A 677 -4.03 -18.89 2.78
N MET A 678 -3.24 -18.17 3.59
CA MET A 678 -2.17 -18.77 4.37
C MET A 678 -2.56 -18.80 5.84
N ALA A 679 -2.52 -19.99 6.43
CA ALA A 679 -2.72 -20.23 7.84
C ALA A 679 -1.41 -20.67 8.50
N VAL A 680 -1.14 -20.14 9.69
CA VAL A 680 0.05 -20.40 10.48
C VAL A 680 -0.39 -20.93 11.83
N ASP A 681 0.20 -22.05 12.26
CA ASP A 681 -0.06 -22.61 13.58
C ASP A 681 0.26 -21.56 14.65
N LEU A 682 -0.67 -21.33 15.58
CA LEU A 682 -0.56 -20.28 16.58
C LEU A 682 0.69 -20.44 17.45
N GLN A 683 1.08 -21.67 17.78
CA GLN A 683 2.29 -21.91 18.58
C GLN A 683 3.55 -21.60 17.79
N PHE A 684 3.59 -21.93 16.50
CA PHE A 684 4.69 -21.54 15.62
C PHE A 684 4.74 -20.03 15.38
N PHE A 685 3.58 -19.38 15.28
CA PHE A 685 3.45 -17.94 15.14
C PHE A 685 3.97 -17.18 16.37
N ASP A 686 3.64 -17.65 17.58
CA ASP A 686 4.06 -17.08 18.86
C ASP A 686 5.42 -17.61 19.38
N ALA A 687 6.08 -18.50 18.65
CA ALA A 687 7.39 -19.02 19.03
C ALA A 687 8.52 -18.08 18.60
N ALA A 688 9.16 -17.46 19.61
CA ALA A 688 10.42 -16.74 19.47
C ALA A 688 11.47 -17.65 18.83
N VAL A 689 12.18 -17.13 17.82
CA VAL A 689 13.43 -17.76 17.40
C VAL A 689 14.61 -16.95 17.90
N PRO A 690 15.57 -17.57 18.59
CA PRO A 690 16.86 -16.95 18.75
C PRO A 690 17.49 -16.86 17.36
N ALA A 691 17.62 -15.64 16.84
CA ALA A 691 18.41 -15.38 15.65
C ALA A 691 19.79 -16.02 15.84
N LYS A 692 20.15 -16.99 14.99
CA LYS A 692 21.54 -17.41 14.90
C LYS A 692 22.35 -16.18 14.50
N SER A 693 23.23 -15.74 15.40
CA SER A 693 24.21 -14.71 15.14
C SER A 693 25.14 -15.16 14.02
N THR A 694 24.84 -14.79 12.78
CA THR A 694 25.81 -14.85 11.69
C THR A 694 26.59 -13.54 11.68
N ILE A 695 27.39 -13.32 12.73
CA ILE A 695 28.58 -12.50 12.58
C ILE A 695 29.53 -13.38 11.77
N VAL A 696 29.57 -13.17 10.45
CA VAL A 696 30.74 -13.59 9.68
C VAL A 696 31.84 -12.63 10.10
N GLU A 697 32.60 -13.04 11.10
CA GLU A 697 33.90 -12.44 11.39
C GLU A 697 34.71 -12.47 10.09
N ALA A 698 35.04 -11.28 9.60
CA ALA A 698 36.08 -11.09 8.63
C ALA A 698 37.37 -11.65 9.24
N ASN A 699 37.70 -12.89 8.90
CA ASN A 699 39.02 -13.44 9.15
C ASN A 699 40.02 -12.64 8.31
N ALA A 700 40.65 -11.68 8.98
CA ALA A 700 42.00 -11.27 8.68
C ALA A 700 42.91 -12.50 8.67
N LEU A 701 43.64 -12.71 7.57
CA LEU A 701 44.94 -13.38 7.55
C LEU A 701 45.60 -13.14 6.17
N ALA A 702 46.69 -12.36 6.22
CA ALA A 702 47.83 -12.26 5.29
C ALA A 702 47.57 -11.95 3.80
#